data_AF-A0A538N9J4-F1
#
_entry.id   AF-A0A538N9J4-F1
#
_cell.length_a   1.000
_cell.length_b   1.000
_cell.length_c   1.000
_cell.angle_alpha   90.00
_cell.angle_beta   90.00
_cell.angle_gamma   90.00
#
_symmetry.space_group_name_H-M   'P 1'
#
loop_
_entity.id
_entity.type
_entity.pdbx_description
1 polymer ?
#
loop_
_entity_poly.entity_id
_entity_poly.type
_entity_poly.pdbx_seq_one_letter_code
_entity_poly.pdbx_strand_id
1 'polypeptide(L)'
;MVRRISRAVAVLLVMMPAASALAAVTLPQTPALAAPAPQAAPVDCPLPTAYKSRPDLRPVGACPLLDTKRSASGYLFAAPKGGGRGGATIYANDGMVVWNKPDVVADTHNFHVVTVQGKQRLVYFVGGWLAFGVETRGVYVVLDEHYREVGRIQSRNGYQPSLHELRITPRGTALIGSYAPVVTAMFGYPVVVYDYVVQEVDFQHDGAVLFEWHALDHVPVRESHIPVPGPLGIFDYFHGNSIDLLPDGDLLVSARNTWSVYRISRTDGHVVWTLGSPANAGATFGANLLGSDLGWFCYQHDARMLDERTITLFDNGGGAPAPGCGHAARALTIRLDPVTKTATVVRELRHEPDIYTAFGGNALTLPNGDQLVSWADTKRVTEFDTNGRPAFELGFGELTYRVYRSEWHGYPLSPPDAVIDGSQVQVSWNGATEVAKWQLLGGPSRDALREIGGPVAKRGFETSIAVPPGTRVVAVQALDAYGKPLSNGRAVAGSAPHSTAFIPVIIGNVLDVLFYGSFGLPLATALLVGLVIGALVAVVRLIRRAGPRKAAYGMAGVTLQLTLANLVGGVAQGFYPPLLYLNLVYPVAFLVANLVGWPLVGIVAGLVTGRGTAWRRSPTLMRAFRLAGWYWVGYFAVKLVVQLPLFLAQNWAALAVAKVLTAWPLFVVCISLTVVTVRRAVRAQARTAGGSSPPSSVLSSPPEPSEPGPVEEESLTAPVPQGS
;
A
#
# COMPACT_ATOMS: atom_id res chain seq x y z
N MET A 1 15.03 -43.31 42.82
CA MET A 1 14.39 -41.98 42.58
C MET A 1 13.25 -42.01 41.55
N VAL A 2 12.81 -43.18 41.07
CA VAL A 2 11.71 -43.32 40.08
C VAL A 2 10.36 -43.71 40.73
N ARG A 3 10.32 -43.99 42.05
CA ARG A 3 9.08 -44.33 42.79
C ARG A 3 8.43 -43.17 43.57
N ARG A 4 8.99 -41.94 43.51
CA ARG A 4 8.39 -40.74 44.14
C ARG A 4 7.65 -39.81 43.17
N ILE A 5 7.77 -40.02 41.86
CA ILE A 5 7.08 -39.22 40.84
C ILE A 5 5.66 -39.76 40.54
N SER A 6 5.42 -41.05 40.81
CA SER A 6 4.14 -41.71 40.50
C SER A 6 3.00 -41.37 41.48
N ARG A 7 3.28 -40.80 42.67
CA ARG A 7 2.25 -40.41 43.64
C ARG A 7 1.80 -38.94 43.53
N ALA A 8 2.59 -38.08 42.88
CA ALA A 8 2.22 -36.68 42.64
C ALA A 8 1.23 -36.52 41.48
N VAL A 9 1.27 -37.43 40.49
CA VAL A 9 0.37 -37.41 39.33
C VAL A 9 -1.02 -37.94 39.66
N ALA A 10 -1.16 -38.83 40.65
CA ALA A 10 -2.45 -39.39 41.05
C ALA A 10 -3.30 -38.42 41.91
N VAL A 11 -2.68 -37.45 42.60
CA VAL A 11 -3.40 -36.44 43.40
C VAL A 11 -3.93 -35.30 42.52
N LEU A 12 -3.27 -35.00 41.39
CA LEU A 12 -3.72 -33.96 40.46
C LEU A 12 -4.96 -34.35 39.63
N LEU A 13 -5.20 -35.65 39.45
CA LEU A 13 -6.34 -36.17 38.66
C LEU A 13 -7.64 -36.34 39.46
N VAL A 14 -7.61 -36.17 40.79
CA VAL A 14 -8.81 -36.24 41.65
C VAL A 14 -9.37 -34.84 41.97
N MET A 15 -8.62 -33.76 41.74
CA MET A 15 -9.04 -32.39 42.07
C MET A 15 -9.68 -31.61 40.91
N MET A 16 -9.74 -32.18 39.70
CA MET A 16 -10.31 -31.50 38.53
C MET A 16 -11.85 -31.47 38.41
N PRO A 17 -12.68 -32.28 39.11
CA PRO A 17 -14.14 -32.11 39.04
C PRO A 17 -14.73 -31.06 39.99
N ALA A 18 -13.97 -30.56 40.99
CA ALA A 18 -14.52 -29.66 42.00
C ALA A 18 -14.40 -28.16 41.65
N ALA A 19 -13.54 -27.78 40.69
CA ALA A 19 -13.38 -26.39 40.26
C ALA A 19 -14.46 -25.92 39.27
N SER A 20 -15.17 -26.85 38.61
CA SER A 20 -16.22 -26.52 37.65
C SER A 20 -17.60 -26.29 38.29
N ALA A 21 -17.77 -26.55 39.59
CA ALA A 21 -19.05 -26.40 40.29
C ALA A 21 -19.17 -25.11 41.12
N LEU A 22 -18.10 -24.32 41.27
CA LEU A 22 -18.12 -23.06 42.03
C LEU A 22 -18.13 -21.79 41.16
N ALA A 23 -17.92 -21.93 39.84
CA ALA A 23 -17.99 -20.82 38.89
C ALA A 23 -19.40 -20.55 38.33
N ALA A 24 -20.42 -21.29 38.78
CA ALA A 24 -21.78 -21.23 38.22
C ALA A 24 -22.81 -20.48 39.08
N VAL A 25 -22.45 -19.86 40.21
CA VAL A 25 -23.44 -19.28 41.16
C VAL A 25 -23.25 -17.79 41.48
N THR A 26 -22.28 -17.06 40.90
CA THR A 26 -22.09 -15.62 41.22
C THR A 26 -21.69 -14.74 40.03
N LEU A 27 -22.22 -15.00 38.84
CA LEU A 27 -22.18 -14.02 37.75
C LEU A 27 -23.56 -13.37 37.59
N PRO A 28 -23.68 -12.03 37.68
CA PRO A 28 -24.93 -11.36 37.34
C PRO A 28 -25.27 -11.68 35.89
N GLN A 29 -26.53 -12.07 35.65
CA GLN A 29 -27.03 -12.29 34.30
C GLN A 29 -26.87 -11.00 33.50
N THR A 30 -25.94 -11.00 32.55
CA THR A 30 -25.85 -9.97 31.51
C THR A 30 -27.22 -9.91 30.81
N PRO A 31 -27.86 -8.73 30.70
CA PRO A 31 -29.09 -8.62 29.93
C PRO A 31 -28.82 -9.13 28.52
N ALA A 32 -29.75 -9.92 27.97
CA ALA A 32 -29.67 -10.40 26.60
C ALA A 32 -29.44 -9.20 25.67
N LEU A 33 -28.28 -9.16 25.00
CA LEU A 33 -28.01 -8.19 23.95
C LEU A 33 -29.15 -8.28 22.94
N ALA A 34 -29.84 -7.16 22.71
CA ALA A 34 -30.78 -7.04 21.60
C ALA A 34 -30.09 -7.55 20.33
N ALA A 35 -30.83 -8.25 19.46
CA ALA A 35 -30.30 -8.71 18.19
C ALA A 35 -29.63 -7.51 17.48
N PRO A 36 -28.38 -7.66 16.98
CA PRO A 36 -27.69 -6.56 16.33
C PRO A 36 -28.56 -6.01 15.19
N ALA A 37 -28.63 -4.69 15.08
CA ALA A 37 -29.34 -4.03 13.99
C ALA A 37 -28.84 -4.60 12.65
N PRO A 38 -29.72 -4.77 11.64
CA PRO A 38 -29.32 -5.29 10.35
C PRO A 38 -28.22 -4.40 9.75
N GLN A 39 -27.05 -5.00 9.50
CA GLN A 39 -25.91 -4.35 8.85
C GLN A 39 -25.85 -4.73 7.38
N ALA A 40 -25.35 -3.83 6.54
CA ALA A 40 -25.12 -4.13 5.13
C ALA A 40 -24.16 -5.32 4.97
N ALA A 41 -24.51 -6.28 4.12
CA ALA A 41 -23.73 -7.49 3.88
C ALA A 41 -22.33 -7.15 3.33
N PRO A 42 -21.29 -7.97 3.58
CA PRO A 42 -19.97 -7.76 2.98
C PRO A 42 -20.02 -7.75 1.45
N VAL A 43 -19.23 -6.89 0.81
CA VAL A 43 -19.03 -6.91 -0.65
C VAL A 43 -17.99 -7.97 -1.00
N ASP A 44 -18.32 -8.86 -1.94
CA ASP A 44 -17.37 -9.79 -2.56
C ASP A 44 -17.50 -9.71 -4.09
N CYS A 45 -16.76 -8.78 -4.69
CA CYS A 45 -16.70 -8.68 -6.15
C CYS A 45 -15.60 -9.61 -6.69
N PRO A 46 -15.90 -10.43 -7.72
CA PRO A 46 -14.94 -11.38 -8.26
C PRO A 46 -13.69 -10.68 -8.81
N LEU A 47 -12.53 -11.26 -8.56
CA LEU A 47 -11.28 -10.79 -9.16
C LEU A 47 -11.34 -10.97 -10.69
N PRO A 48 -10.83 -10.01 -11.48
CA PRO A 48 -10.73 -10.17 -12.92
C PRO A 48 -9.84 -11.37 -13.24
N THR A 49 -10.27 -12.18 -14.21
CA THR A 49 -9.39 -13.15 -14.85
C THR A 49 -8.16 -12.45 -15.38
N ALA A 50 -6.99 -13.08 -15.28
CA ALA A 50 -5.75 -12.50 -15.79
C ALA A 50 -5.89 -12.21 -17.29
N TYR A 51 -5.66 -10.96 -17.69
CA TYR A 51 -5.75 -10.55 -19.09
C TYR A 51 -4.63 -11.21 -19.91
N LYS A 52 -4.99 -11.73 -21.08
CA LYS A 52 -4.05 -12.42 -21.98
C LYS A 52 -3.14 -11.43 -22.72
N SER A 53 -3.71 -10.31 -23.15
CA SER A 53 -3.01 -9.19 -23.78
C SER A 53 -2.15 -8.42 -22.78
N ARG A 54 -2.57 -8.35 -21.50
CA ARG A 54 -1.89 -7.60 -20.44
C ARG A 54 -1.76 -8.35 -19.11
N PRO A 55 -0.95 -9.42 -19.06
CA PRO A 55 -0.77 -10.25 -17.86
C PRO A 55 0.03 -9.55 -16.75
N ASP A 56 0.67 -8.42 -17.04
CA ASP A 56 1.32 -7.51 -16.08
C ASP A 56 0.29 -6.75 -15.23
N LEU A 57 -0.89 -6.45 -15.78
CA LEU A 57 -1.93 -5.73 -15.08
C LEU A 57 -2.61 -6.63 -14.04
N ARG A 58 -2.81 -6.06 -12.85
CA ARG A 58 -3.37 -6.77 -11.71
C ARG A 58 -4.42 -5.95 -10.98
N PRO A 59 -5.44 -5.44 -11.67
CA PRO A 59 -6.48 -4.66 -11.00
C PRO A 59 -7.24 -5.51 -9.99
N VAL A 60 -7.82 -4.82 -9.01
CA VAL A 60 -8.85 -5.37 -8.14
C VAL A 60 -10.18 -5.32 -8.89
N GLY A 61 -11.03 -6.34 -8.70
CA GLY A 61 -12.35 -6.40 -9.33
C GLY A 61 -13.30 -5.37 -8.75
N ALA A 62 -14.26 -4.93 -9.56
CA ALA A 62 -15.38 -4.14 -9.10
C ALA A 62 -16.66 -4.65 -9.76
N CYS A 63 -17.78 -4.49 -9.08
CA CYS A 63 -19.07 -4.99 -9.55
C CYS A 63 -20.21 -4.03 -9.15
N PRO A 64 -21.16 -3.75 -10.06
CA PRO A 64 -22.30 -2.89 -9.75
C PRO A 64 -23.22 -3.59 -8.76
N LEU A 65 -23.55 -2.91 -7.67
CA LEU A 65 -24.54 -3.33 -6.68
C LEU A 65 -25.90 -2.66 -6.95
N LEU A 66 -25.87 -1.45 -7.52
CA LEU A 66 -27.04 -0.72 -7.99
C LEU A 66 -26.67 0.15 -9.20
N ASP A 67 -27.53 0.20 -10.22
CA ASP A 67 -27.38 1.13 -11.34
C ASP A 67 -28.76 1.51 -11.90
N THR A 68 -29.23 2.71 -11.55
CA THR A 68 -30.49 3.26 -12.06
C THR A 68 -30.35 3.94 -13.43
N LYS A 69 -29.13 3.95 -14.01
CA LYS A 69 -28.76 4.71 -15.22
C LYS A 69 -28.93 6.23 -15.10
N ARG A 70 -29.02 6.74 -13.87
CA ARG A 70 -29.15 8.18 -13.57
C ARG A 70 -27.94 8.79 -12.87
N SER A 71 -26.86 8.03 -12.76
CA SER A 71 -25.64 8.54 -12.14
C SER A 71 -25.02 9.65 -12.98
N ALA A 72 -24.26 10.53 -12.33
CA ALA A 72 -23.40 11.51 -12.98
C ALA A 72 -22.48 10.84 -14.02
N SER A 73 -22.04 11.63 -15.00
CA SER A 73 -21.13 11.15 -16.04
C SER A 73 -19.70 10.96 -15.51
N GLY A 74 -18.84 10.38 -16.34
CA GLY A 74 -17.44 10.14 -16.00
C GLY A 74 -17.16 8.79 -15.34
N TYR A 75 -15.92 8.63 -14.89
CA TYR A 75 -15.36 7.40 -14.35
C TYR A 75 -15.13 7.49 -12.84
N LEU A 76 -14.94 6.34 -12.21
CA LEU A 76 -14.56 6.23 -10.80
C LEU A 76 -13.05 6.01 -10.66
N PHE A 77 -12.43 6.79 -9.78
CA PHE A 77 -11.01 6.75 -9.49
C PHE A 77 -10.82 6.21 -8.09
N ALA A 78 -10.14 5.07 -7.98
CA ALA A 78 -9.86 4.41 -6.73
C ALA A 78 -8.45 3.83 -6.72
N ALA A 79 -7.93 3.57 -5.52
CA ALA A 79 -6.63 2.94 -5.35
C ALA A 79 -6.76 1.77 -4.35
N PRO A 80 -7.45 0.69 -4.74
CA PRO A 80 -7.69 -0.44 -3.86
C PRO A 80 -6.38 -1.17 -3.52
N LYS A 81 -6.26 -1.60 -2.25
CA LYS A 81 -5.09 -2.27 -1.68
C LYS A 81 -5.22 -3.79 -1.82
N GLY A 82 -4.26 -4.46 -2.45
CA GLY A 82 -4.27 -5.92 -2.57
C GLY A 82 -2.88 -6.57 -2.55
N GLY A 83 -2.77 -7.79 -2.04
CA GLY A 83 -1.52 -8.56 -1.91
C GLY A 83 -0.88 -8.91 -3.26
N GLY A 84 -0.26 -7.91 -3.90
CA GLY A 84 0.27 -7.99 -5.27
C GLY A 84 -0.78 -7.74 -6.37
N ARG A 85 -1.91 -7.10 -6.02
CA ARG A 85 -2.98 -6.63 -6.92
C ARG A 85 -3.44 -5.22 -6.48
N GLY A 86 -4.05 -4.46 -7.37
CA GLY A 86 -4.60 -3.14 -7.08
C GLY A 86 -3.78 -2.02 -7.71
N GLY A 87 -3.58 -0.95 -6.95
CA GLY A 87 -2.97 0.27 -7.47
C GLY A 87 -4.02 1.29 -7.95
N ALA A 88 -3.56 2.47 -8.35
CA ALA A 88 -4.39 3.48 -9.00
C ALA A 88 -5.13 2.88 -10.21
N THR A 89 -6.46 2.91 -10.18
CA THR A 89 -7.33 2.24 -11.14
C THR A 89 -8.53 3.11 -11.48
N ILE A 90 -8.83 3.23 -12.77
CA ILE A 90 -10.03 3.88 -13.31
C ILE A 90 -11.05 2.79 -13.61
N TYR A 91 -12.25 2.93 -13.06
CA TYR A 91 -13.38 2.03 -13.27
C TYR A 91 -14.51 2.74 -14.02
N ALA A 92 -15.15 2.03 -14.94
CA ALA A 92 -16.44 2.41 -15.49
C ALA A 92 -17.58 2.01 -14.54
N ASN A 93 -18.78 2.52 -14.80
CA ASN A 93 -19.96 2.29 -13.95
C ASN A 93 -20.35 0.81 -13.86
N ASP A 94 -20.03 0.02 -14.89
CA ASP A 94 -20.27 -1.43 -14.89
C ASP A 94 -19.18 -2.22 -14.11
N GLY A 95 -18.26 -1.53 -13.43
CA GLY A 95 -17.14 -2.12 -12.70
C GLY A 95 -15.96 -2.52 -13.59
N MET A 96 -16.04 -2.30 -14.90
CA MET A 96 -14.94 -2.64 -15.81
C MET A 96 -13.76 -1.70 -15.62
N VAL A 97 -12.55 -2.27 -15.68
CA VAL A 97 -11.31 -1.51 -15.66
C VAL A 97 -11.19 -0.74 -16.97
N VAL A 98 -10.91 0.56 -16.87
CA VAL A 98 -10.56 1.44 -17.99
C VAL A 98 -9.05 1.59 -18.06
N TRP A 99 -8.43 1.80 -16.89
CA TRP A 99 -6.98 1.89 -16.74
C TRP A 99 -6.54 1.33 -15.39
N ASN A 100 -5.43 0.61 -15.35
CA ASN A 100 -4.75 0.24 -14.11
C ASN A 100 -3.26 0.57 -14.23
N LYS A 101 -2.69 1.18 -13.19
CA LYS A 101 -1.26 1.49 -13.16
C LYS A 101 -0.45 0.18 -13.10
N PRO A 102 0.40 -0.11 -14.11
CA PRO A 102 1.27 -1.29 -14.07
C PRO A 102 2.36 -1.16 -13.01
N ASP A 103 2.91 -2.31 -12.58
CA ASP A 103 4.16 -2.44 -11.82
C ASP A 103 4.22 -1.64 -10.50
N VAL A 104 3.09 -1.48 -9.81
CA VAL A 104 3.08 -0.81 -8.50
C VAL A 104 3.42 -1.81 -7.41
N VAL A 105 4.58 -1.61 -6.77
CA VAL A 105 5.04 -2.40 -5.61
C VAL A 105 4.71 -1.71 -4.28
N ALA A 106 4.50 -0.39 -4.30
CA ALA A 106 4.23 0.44 -3.13
C ALA A 106 2.72 0.71 -2.93
N ASP A 107 2.30 1.05 -1.71
CA ASP A 107 0.91 1.38 -1.42
C ASP A 107 0.53 2.69 -2.15
N THR A 108 -0.59 2.66 -2.87
CA THR A 108 -1.14 3.83 -3.57
C THR A 108 -2.47 4.27 -2.99
N HIS A 109 -2.67 5.58 -2.87
CA HIS A 109 -3.89 6.17 -2.30
C HIS A 109 -4.26 7.47 -3.02
N ASN A 110 -5.44 8.01 -2.70
CA ASN A 110 -5.91 9.31 -3.20
C ASN A 110 -5.76 9.49 -4.72
N PHE A 111 -6.15 8.47 -5.49
CA PHE A 111 -6.13 8.54 -6.96
C PHE A 111 -7.33 9.35 -7.45
N HIS A 112 -7.08 10.49 -8.08
CA HIS A 112 -8.13 11.36 -8.61
C HIS A 112 -7.63 12.29 -9.71
N VAL A 113 -8.56 12.99 -10.35
CA VAL A 113 -8.28 14.01 -11.35
C VAL A 113 -8.12 15.38 -10.67
N VAL A 114 -7.11 16.13 -11.08
CA VAL A 114 -6.87 17.52 -10.66
C VAL A 114 -6.61 18.40 -11.88
N THR A 115 -6.85 19.70 -11.75
CA THR A 115 -6.50 20.67 -12.80
C THR A 115 -5.18 21.36 -12.46
N VAL A 116 -4.19 21.26 -13.35
CA VAL A 116 -2.88 21.92 -13.24
C VAL A 116 -2.67 22.73 -14.52
N GLN A 117 -2.50 24.05 -14.39
CA GLN A 117 -2.35 24.98 -15.55
C GLN A 117 -3.47 24.82 -16.60
N GLY A 118 -4.72 24.69 -16.14
CA GLY A 118 -5.88 24.51 -17.02
C GLY A 118 -5.95 23.14 -17.73
N LYS A 119 -5.03 22.22 -17.44
CA LYS A 119 -5.03 20.86 -17.99
C LYS A 119 -5.44 19.87 -16.92
N GLN A 120 -6.29 18.91 -17.28
CA GLN A 120 -6.61 17.78 -16.41
C GLN A 120 -5.39 16.87 -16.26
N ARG A 121 -5.12 16.45 -15.02
CA ARG A 121 -4.03 15.56 -14.65
C ARG A 121 -4.55 14.49 -13.71
N LEU A 122 -3.94 13.31 -13.77
CA LEU A 122 -4.16 12.30 -12.75
C LEU A 122 -3.13 12.47 -11.65
N VAL A 123 -3.55 12.34 -10.41
CA VAL A 123 -2.64 12.30 -9.26
C VAL A 123 -2.94 11.09 -8.40
N TYR A 124 -1.89 10.48 -7.86
CA TYR A 124 -2.01 9.47 -6.82
C TYR A 124 -0.83 9.55 -5.86
N PHE A 125 -1.08 9.26 -4.59
CA PHE A 125 -0.03 9.04 -3.61
C PHE A 125 0.64 7.70 -3.89
N VAL A 126 1.96 7.63 -3.74
CA VAL A 126 2.73 6.39 -3.66
C VAL A 126 3.70 6.47 -2.49
N GLY A 127 3.67 5.48 -1.60
CA GLY A 127 4.49 5.50 -0.40
C GLY A 127 4.34 4.25 0.44
N GLY A 128 4.80 4.36 1.69
CA GLY A 128 4.75 3.26 2.66
C GLY A 128 4.28 3.74 4.02
N TRP A 129 3.67 2.81 4.75
CA TRP A 129 3.40 2.96 6.18
C TRP A 129 4.69 2.82 6.96
N LEU A 130 4.91 3.72 7.91
CA LEU A 130 5.96 3.56 8.90
C LEU A 130 5.51 2.59 10.01
N ALA A 131 6.47 2.11 10.79
CA ALA A 131 6.20 1.26 11.94
C ALA A 131 5.09 1.89 12.80
N PHE A 132 4.15 1.05 13.25
CA PHE A 132 2.97 1.41 14.08
C PHE A 132 1.76 2.01 13.34
N GLY A 133 1.78 2.18 12.01
CA GLY A 133 0.57 2.42 11.21
C GLY A 133 -0.11 3.78 11.41
N VAL A 134 0.58 4.73 12.04
CA VAL A 134 0.08 6.10 12.31
C VAL A 134 0.41 7.05 11.17
N GLU A 135 1.59 6.91 10.56
CA GLU A 135 2.10 7.79 9.51
C GLU A 135 2.37 7.02 8.23
N THR A 136 2.07 7.66 7.11
CA THR A 136 2.59 7.30 5.80
C THR A 136 3.55 8.34 5.29
N ARG A 137 4.57 7.87 4.58
CA ARG A 137 5.55 8.71 3.91
C ARG A 137 5.66 8.31 2.46
N GLY A 138 5.57 9.30 1.57
CA GLY A 138 5.62 9.03 0.15
C GLY A 138 5.75 10.28 -0.69
N VAL A 139 5.14 10.23 -1.87
CA VAL A 139 5.13 11.30 -2.86
C VAL A 139 3.84 11.21 -3.65
N TYR A 140 3.30 12.35 -4.09
CA TYR A 140 2.23 12.35 -5.07
C TYR A 140 2.80 12.39 -6.48
N VAL A 141 2.41 11.45 -7.33
CA VAL A 141 2.83 11.35 -8.73
C VAL A 141 1.76 12.00 -9.59
N VAL A 142 2.17 12.85 -10.54
CA VAL A 142 1.30 13.52 -11.50
C VAL A 142 1.46 12.88 -12.87
N LEU A 143 0.36 12.44 -13.48
CA LEU A 143 0.33 11.90 -14.83
C LEU A 143 -0.44 12.82 -15.80
N ASP A 144 0.01 12.85 -17.05
CA ASP A 144 -0.73 13.45 -18.16
C ASP A 144 -1.82 12.52 -18.73
N GLU A 145 -2.55 13.02 -19.71
CA GLU A 145 -3.59 12.30 -20.47
C GLU A 145 -3.05 11.08 -21.24
N HIS A 146 -1.73 10.98 -21.40
CA HIS A 146 -1.04 9.83 -22.01
C HIS A 146 -0.53 8.83 -20.95
N TYR A 147 -0.85 9.04 -19.68
CA TYR A 147 -0.41 8.25 -18.52
C TYR A 147 1.11 8.28 -18.27
N ARG A 148 1.80 9.32 -18.75
CA ARG A 148 3.22 9.55 -18.47
C ARG A 148 3.36 10.37 -17.21
N GLU A 149 4.35 10.03 -16.40
CA GLU A 149 4.73 10.86 -15.26
C GLU A 149 5.29 12.19 -15.75
N VAL A 150 4.62 13.28 -15.37
CA VAL A 150 4.99 14.67 -15.74
C VAL A 150 5.40 15.51 -14.55
N GLY A 151 5.25 14.99 -13.33
CA GLY A 151 5.63 15.70 -12.12
C GLY A 151 5.51 14.87 -10.86
N ARG A 152 6.13 15.38 -9.80
CA ARG A 152 6.03 14.84 -8.44
C ARG A 152 5.80 15.99 -7.47
N ILE A 153 4.87 15.77 -6.55
CA ILE A 153 4.50 16.74 -5.53
C ILE A 153 5.00 16.21 -4.18
N GLN A 154 5.86 16.99 -3.53
CA GLN A 154 6.54 16.63 -2.29
C GLN A 154 6.43 17.78 -1.29
N SER A 155 6.30 17.42 -0.01
CA SER A 155 6.58 18.30 1.12
C SER A 155 8.06 18.69 1.14
N ARG A 156 8.36 19.80 1.81
CA ARG A 156 9.72 20.37 1.96
C ARG A 156 10.14 20.37 3.42
N ASN A 157 11.27 21.01 3.73
CA ASN A 157 11.79 21.13 5.10
C ASN A 157 12.04 19.79 5.82
N GLY A 158 12.30 18.73 5.05
CA GLY A 158 12.54 17.37 5.59
C GLY A 158 11.29 16.54 5.85
N TYR A 159 10.10 17.10 5.61
CA TYR A 159 8.83 16.37 5.68
C TYR A 159 8.59 15.53 4.43
N GLN A 160 7.65 14.59 4.54
CA GLN A 160 7.15 13.81 3.41
C GLN A 160 5.62 13.83 3.43
N PRO A 161 4.98 13.92 2.25
CA PRO A 161 3.54 13.84 2.14
C PRO A 161 3.00 12.58 2.82
N SER A 162 1.90 12.73 3.52
CA SER A 162 1.05 11.62 3.93
C SER A 162 0.04 11.28 2.85
N LEU A 163 -0.53 10.08 2.95
CA LEU A 163 -1.57 9.60 2.04
C LEU A 163 -2.89 10.36 2.12
N HIS A 164 -3.09 11.24 3.12
CA HIS A 164 -4.43 11.69 3.50
C HIS A 164 -4.98 12.79 2.61
N GLU A 165 -4.13 13.75 2.20
CA GLU A 165 -4.62 14.91 1.47
C GLU A 165 -3.61 15.47 0.48
N LEU A 166 -4.15 15.85 -0.68
CA LEU A 166 -3.55 16.70 -1.69
C LEU A 166 -4.66 17.57 -2.29
N ARG A 167 -4.51 18.90 -2.22
CA ARG A 167 -5.34 19.83 -2.99
C ARG A 167 -4.50 20.70 -3.88
N ILE A 168 -4.87 20.78 -5.15
CA ILE A 168 -4.29 21.77 -6.07
C ILE A 168 -5.10 23.06 -5.94
N THR A 169 -4.44 24.17 -5.64
CA THR A 169 -5.08 25.47 -5.53
C THR A 169 -5.39 26.05 -6.91
N PRO A 170 -6.28 27.06 -7.01
CA PRO A 170 -6.50 27.76 -8.28
C PRO A 170 -5.24 28.42 -8.87
N ARG A 171 -4.20 28.68 -8.05
CA ARG A 171 -2.90 29.19 -8.50
C ARG A 171 -1.99 28.10 -9.07
N GLY A 172 -2.41 26.84 -9.00
CA GLY A 172 -1.63 25.67 -9.44
C GLY A 172 -0.56 25.25 -8.43
N THR A 173 -0.61 25.71 -7.19
CA THR A 173 0.24 25.23 -6.09
C THR A 173 -0.46 24.04 -5.40
N ALA A 174 0.24 23.32 -4.52
CA ALA A 174 -0.31 22.15 -3.83
C ALA A 174 -0.35 22.36 -2.32
N LEU A 175 -1.53 22.16 -1.71
CA LEU A 175 -1.71 21.98 -0.27
C LEU A 175 -1.56 20.50 0.09
N ILE A 176 -0.69 20.19 1.04
CA ILE A 176 -0.30 18.82 1.40
C ILE A 176 -0.23 18.68 2.92
N GLY A 177 -0.75 17.57 3.44
CA GLY A 177 -0.60 17.18 4.84
C GLY A 177 0.58 16.22 5.06
N SER A 178 1.39 16.49 6.08
CA SER A 178 2.56 15.69 6.49
C SER A 178 2.56 15.46 8.01
N TYR A 179 3.37 14.53 8.49
CA TYR A 179 3.55 14.30 9.92
C TYR A 179 5.00 14.57 10.35
N ALA A 180 5.16 15.21 11.51
CA ALA A 180 6.45 15.48 12.11
C ALA A 180 6.48 14.94 13.55
N PRO A 181 7.37 13.98 13.88
CA PRO A 181 7.50 13.49 15.23
C PRO A 181 8.22 14.50 16.13
N VAL A 182 7.57 14.92 17.21
CA VAL A 182 8.12 15.84 18.22
C VAL A 182 8.18 15.13 19.57
N VAL A 183 9.35 15.09 20.19
CA VAL A 183 9.51 14.49 21.53
C VAL A 183 9.26 15.55 22.60
N THR A 184 8.20 15.37 23.37
CA THR A 184 7.77 16.32 24.42
C THR A 184 7.56 15.59 25.74
N ALA A 185 7.89 16.23 26.86
CA ALA A 185 7.57 15.68 28.18
C ALA A 185 6.09 15.93 28.51
N MET A 186 5.33 14.86 28.77
CA MET A 186 3.94 14.90 29.24
C MET A 186 3.81 14.02 30.48
N PHE A 187 3.11 14.51 31.50
CA PHE A 187 2.92 13.79 32.78
C PHE A 187 4.24 13.25 33.40
N GLY A 188 5.34 13.97 33.23
CA GLY A 188 6.65 13.62 33.80
C GLY A 188 7.48 12.63 32.99
N TYR A 189 7.06 12.24 31.78
CA TYR A 189 7.79 11.31 30.91
C TYR A 189 7.76 11.74 29.43
N PRO A 190 8.73 11.32 28.60
CA PRO A 190 8.75 11.68 27.18
C PRO A 190 7.64 10.97 26.40
N VAL A 191 6.99 11.68 25.49
CA VAL A 191 6.01 11.18 24.52
C VAL A 191 6.41 11.66 23.14
N VAL A 192 6.21 10.83 22.12
CA VAL A 192 6.44 11.21 20.72
C VAL A 192 5.12 11.72 20.16
N VAL A 193 4.91 13.02 20.19
CA VAL A 193 3.71 13.65 19.63
C VAL A 193 3.87 13.77 18.12
N TYR A 194 2.90 13.27 17.37
CA TYR A 194 2.88 13.47 15.92
C TYR A 194 2.19 14.78 15.61
N ASP A 195 2.98 15.76 15.22
CA ASP A 195 2.51 17.04 14.74
C ASP A 195 2.00 16.90 13.31
N TYR A 196 0.84 17.47 13.03
CA TYR A 196 0.29 17.52 11.69
C TYR A 196 0.72 18.82 11.03
N VAL A 197 1.45 18.70 9.93
CA VAL A 197 2.03 19.83 9.20
C VAL A 197 1.29 20.00 7.89
N VAL A 198 0.75 21.20 7.67
CA VAL A 198 0.16 21.59 6.39
C VAL A 198 1.14 22.50 5.65
N GLN A 199 1.49 22.13 4.42
CA GLN A 199 2.30 22.98 3.54
C GLN A 199 1.52 23.35 2.28
N GLU A 200 1.65 24.60 1.84
CA GLU A 200 1.43 24.98 0.43
C GLU A 200 2.77 25.03 -0.29
N VAL A 201 2.94 24.24 -1.35
CA VAL A 201 4.17 24.18 -2.13
C VAL A 201 3.93 24.55 -3.59
N ASP A 202 4.85 25.34 -4.16
CA ASP A 202 4.89 25.61 -5.59
C ASP A 202 5.64 24.50 -6.33
N PHE A 203 5.00 23.35 -6.46
CA PHE A 203 5.61 22.18 -7.10
C PHE A 203 5.88 22.36 -8.62
N GLN A 204 5.37 23.43 -9.23
CA GLN A 204 5.50 23.66 -10.67
C GLN A 204 6.76 24.42 -11.05
N HIS A 205 7.35 25.16 -10.12
CA HIS A 205 8.56 25.94 -10.33
C HIS A 205 9.73 25.34 -9.56
N ASP A 206 10.17 25.96 -8.47
CA ASP A 206 11.31 25.55 -7.65
C ASP A 206 10.92 24.67 -6.46
N GLY A 207 9.62 24.47 -6.22
CA GLY A 207 9.12 23.76 -5.05
C GLY A 207 9.24 24.57 -3.77
N ALA A 208 9.20 25.91 -3.84
CA ALA A 208 9.16 26.78 -2.67
C ALA A 208 7.97 26.47 -1.76
N VAL A 209 8.19 26.59 -0.45
CA VAL A 209 7.13 26.55 0.56
C VAL A 209 6.54 27.95 0.66
N LEU A 210 5.27 28.09 0.30
CA LEU A 210 4.54 29.35 0.34
C LEU A 210 3.81 29.55 1.68
N PHE A 211 3.52 28.46 2.37
CA PHE A 211 2.85 28.44 3.66
C PHE A 211 3.21 27.13 4.38
N GLU A 212 3.43 27.20 5.68
CA GLU A 212 3.65 26.05 6.57
C GLU A 212 2.91 26.31 7.88
N TRP A 213 2.15 25.33 8.34
CA TRP A 213 1.37 25.40 9.57
C TRP A 213 1.53 24.12 10.37
N HIS A 214 1.75 24.28 11.67
CA HIS A 214 1.97 23.20 12.62
C HIS A 214 0.79 23.12 13.59
N ALA A 215 0.14 21.97 13.67
CA ALA A 215 -0.98 21.81 14.59
C ALA A 215 -0.56 22.06 16.04
N LEU A 216 0.64 21.63 16.45
CA LEU A 216 1.14 21.82 17.82
C LEU A 216 1.27 23.27 18.26
N ASP A 217 1.45 24.21 17.34
CA ASP A 217 1.59 25.63 17.67
C ASP A 217 0.23 26.28 17.98
N HIS A 218 -0.88 25.66 17.54
CA HIS A 218 -2.19 26.29 17.49
C HIS A 218 -3.31 25.47 18.15
N VAL A 219 -3.16 24.15 18.26
CA VAL A 219 -4.19 23.24 18.79
C VAL A 219 -3.63 22.45 19.98
N PRO A 220 -4.16 22.67 21.20
CA PRO A 220 -3.71 21.95 22.39
C PRO A 220 -3.94 20.45 22.29
N VAL A 221 -2.94 19.65 22.67
CA VAL A 221 -3.02 18.18 22.64
C VAL A 221 -4.15 17.57 23.49
N ARG A 222 -4.62 18.32 24.50
CA ARG A 222 -5.74 17.94 25.37
C ARG A 222 -7.10 17.95 24.67
N GLU A 223 -7.19 18.51 23.46
CA GLU A 223 -8.41 18.47 22.64
C GLU A 223 -8.66 17.08 22.03
N SER A 224 -7.63 16.22 22.01
CA SER A 224 -7.75 14.86 21.51
C SER A 224 -8.63 14.00 22.41
N HIS A 225 -9.46 13.17 21.78
CA HIS A 225 -10.15 12.05 22.42
C HIS A 225 -9.26 10.82 22.57
N ILE A 226 -8.07 10.84 21.95
CA ILE A 226 -7.10 9.77 22.09
C ILE A 226 -6.34 9.97 23.41
N PRO A 227 -6.28 8.94 24.28
CA PRO A 227 -5.56 9.06 25.54
C PRO A 227 -4.06 9.24 25.28
N VAL A 228 -3.43 10.07 26.10
CA VAL A 228 -1.96 10.23 26.06
C VAL A 228 -1.32 8.86 26.32
N PRO A 229 -0.48 8.36 25.41
CA PRO A 229 0.10 7.05 25.53
C PRO A 229 1.15 7.02 26.64
N GLY A 230 1.53 5.80 27.05
CA GLY A 230 2.66 5.60 27.94
C GLY A 230 3.98 6.12 27.32
N PRO A 231 5.07 6.10 28.10
CA PRO A 231 6.27 6.80 27.69
C PRO A 231 6.93 6.25 26.43
N LEU A 232 7.49 7.16 25.63
CA LEU A 232 7.95 6.96 24.25
C LEU A 232 6.86 6.44 23.30
N GLY A 233 5.60 6.39 23.74
CA GLY A 233 4.46 6.10 22.89
C GLY A 233 4.23 7.21 21.88
N ILE A 234 3.68 6.82 20.73
CA ILE A 234 3.30 7.75 19.66
C ILE A 234 1.93 8.31 20.01
N PHE A 235 1.86 9.63 20.18
CA PHE A 235 0.62 10.34 20.42
C PHE A 235 0.18 11.06 19.15
N ASP A 236 -0.70 10.39 18.42
CA ASP A 236 -1.42 10.96 17.28
C ASP A 236 -2.64 11.73 17.76
N TYR A 237 -2.42 12.93 18.27
CA TYR A 237 -3.48 13.67 18.97
C TYR A 237 -4.46 14.35 18.00
N PHE A 238 -3.97 14.85 16.86
CA PHE A 238 -4.73 15.64 15.90
C PHE A 238 -5.28 14.78 14.75
N HIS A 239 -4.41 13.97 14.12
CA HIS A 239 -4.71 13.15 12.94
C HIS A 239 -5.44 13.93 11.85
N GLY A 240 -4.72 14.82 11.16
CA GLY A 240 -5.28 15.59 10.06
C GLY A 240 -5.53 14.73 8.83
N ASN A 241 -6.72 14.81 8.24
CA ASN A 241 -7.10 13.94 7.11
C ASN A 241 -7.72 14.65 5.90
N SER A 242 -8.02 15.94 6.01
CA SER A 242 -8.44 16.73 4.86
C SER A 242 -8.12 18.21 5.07
N ILE A 243 -7.84 18.89 3.96
CA ILE A 243 -7.48 20.31 3.89
C ILE A 243 -8.28 20.88 2.72
N ASP A 244 -8.94 22.02 2.92
CA ASP A 244 -9.62 22.76 1.86
C ASP A 244 -9.15 24.22 1.85
N LEU A 245 -9.03 24.82 0.66
CA LEU A 245 -8.72 26.24 0.51
C LEU A 245 -10.03 27.01 0.36
N LEU A 246 -10.25 27.98 1.23
CA LEU A 246 -11.45 28.82 1.22
C LEU A 246 -11.31 29.99 0.22
N PRO A 247 -12.43 30.57 -0.26
CA PRO A 247 -12.40 31.69 -1.20
C PRO A 247 -11.66 32.94 -0.68
N ASP A 248 -11.68 33.17 0.62
CA ASP A 248 -10.96 34.26 1.30
C ASP A 248 -9.48 33.93 1.57
N GLY A 249 -9.05 32.73 1.20
CA GLY A 249 -7.68 32.27 1.30
C GLY A 249 -7.35 31.54 2.59
N ASP A 250 -8.26 31.43 3.56
CA ASP A 250 -8.09 30.61 4.77
C ASP A 250 -8.14 29.11 4.46
N LEU A 251 -7.77 28.28 5.44
CA LEU A 251 -7.87 26.82 5.31
C LEU A 251 -8.99 26.25 6.18
N LEU A 252 -9.63 25.21 5.68
CA LEU A 252 -10.43 24.27 6.47
C LEU A 252 -9.63 22.99 6.67
N VAL A 253 -9.45 22.52 7.90
CA VAL A 253 -8.69 21.30 8.21
C VAL A 253 -9.51 20.38 9.11
N SER A 254 -9.70 19.14 8.70
CA SER A 254 -10.37 18.11 9.52
C SER A 254 -9.35 17.34 10.34
N ALA A 255 -9.64 17.18 11.64
CA ALA A 255 -8.82 16.44 12.59
C ALA A 255 -9.64 15.28 13.17
N ARG A 256 -9.25 14.06 12.80
CA ARG A 256 -9.96 12.84 13.14
C ARG A 256 -10.00 12.61 14.66
N ASN A 257 -8.90 12.92 15.35
CA ASN A 257 -8.73 12.50 16.74
C ASN A 257 -9.20 13.55 17.77
N THR A 258 -9.56 14.77 17.32
CA THR A 258 -10.26 15.77 18.14
C THR A 258 -11.76 15.85 17.83
N TRP A 259 -12.26 14.99 16.92
CA TRP A 259 -13.65 15.01 16.44
C TRP A 259 -14.11 16.39 15.99
N SER A 260 -13.22 17.11 15.30
CA SER A 260 -13.41 18.51 14.98
C SER A 260 -12.84 18.91 13.61
N VAL A 261 -13.46 19.94 13.04
CA VAL A 261 -13.02 20.65 11.85
C VAL A 261 -12.66 22.08 12.25
N TYR A 262 -11.50 22.54 11.81
CA TYR A 262 -10.93 23.83 12.18
C TYR A 262 -10.85 24.73 10.95
N ARG A 263 -11.26 25.98 11.07
CA ARG A 263 -10.85 27.02 10.14
C ARG A 263 -9.60 27.70 10.66
N ILE A 264 -8.59 27.80 9.81
CA ILE A 264 -7.26 28.31 10.12
C ILE A 264 -7.00 29.56 9.28
N SER A 265 -6.63 30.65 9.95
CA SER A 265 -6.17 31.88 9.31
C SER A 265 -4.86 31.61 8.59
N ARG A 266 -4.80 31.90 7.29
CA ARG A 266 -3.54 31.78 6.54
C ARG A 266 -2.55 32.92 6.77
N THR A 267 -2.98 33.97 7.47
CA THR A 267 -2.13 35.14 7.72
C THR A 267 -1.12 34.88 8.85
N ASP A 268 -1.55 34.17 9.89
CA ASP A 268 -0.82 34.00 11.15
C ASP A 268 -1.02 32.62 11.80
N GLY A 269 -1.80 31.73 11.18
CA GLY A 269 -2.00 30.35 11.62
C GLY A 269 -3.01 30.15 12.75
N HIS A 270 -3.61 31.21 13.31
CA HIS A 270 -4.55 31.03 14.41
C HIS A 270 -5.84 30.31 13.97
N VAL A 271 -6.44 29.57 14.90
CA VAL A 271 -7.75 28.94 14.70
C VAL A 271 -8.84 30.02 14.78
N VAL A 272 -9.51 30.27 13.65
CA VAL A 272 -10.60 31.25 13.53
C VAL A 272 -11.87 30.73 14.20
N TRP A 273 -12.19 29.46 13.95
CA TRP A 273 -13.29 28.77 14.63
C TRP A 273 -13.12 27.25 14.56
N THR A 274 -13.83 26.57 15.45
CA THR A 274 -13.91 25.11 15.53
C THR A 274 -15.36 24.63 15.43
N LEU A 275 -15.60 23.65 14.56
CA LEU A 275 -16.85 22.88 14.47
C LEU A 275 -16.59 21.46 14.96
N GLY A 276 -17.39 20.95 15.90
CA GLY A 276 -17.23 19.59 16.43
C GLY A 276 -17.27 19.57 17.95
N SER A 277 -16.74 18.50 18.54
CA SER A 277 -16.78 18.29 19.99
C SER A 277 -15.41 17.87 20.54
N PRO A 278 -14.43 18.77 20.67
CA PRO A 278 -13.11 18.45 21.22
C PRO A 278 -13.19 18.08 22.71
N ALA A 279 -12.27 17.23 23.20
CA ALA A 279 -12.41 16.56 24.50
C ALA A 279 -12.44 17.51 25.72
N ASN A 280 -11.63 18.59 25.70
CA ASN A 280 -11.43 19.47 26.86
C ASN A 280 -11.42 20.97 26.49
N ALA A 281 -12.07 21.34 25.39
CA ALA A 281 -12.18 22.72 24.92
C ALA A 281 -13.61 23.04 24.46
N GLY A 282 -13.96 24.32 24.42
CA GLY A 282 -15.20 24.76 23.79
C GLY A 282 -15.06 24.80 22.28
N ALA A 283 -16.04 24.25 21.55
CA ALA A 283 -16.17 24.49 20.11
C ALA A 283 -16.82 25.85 19.84
N THR A 284 -16.48 26.49 18.71
CA THR A 284 -17.11 27.74 18.30
C THR A 284 -18.55 27.50 17.89
N PHE A 285 -18.83 26.44 17.13
CA PHE A 285 -20.18 26.13 16.65
C PHE A 285 -20.90 25.10 17.52
N GLY A 286 -21.14 25.47 18.79
CA GLY A 286 -22.18 24.88 19.63
C GLY A 286 -21.81 23.63 20.44
N ALA A 287 -22.72 23.29 21.35
CA ALA A 287 -22.67 22.12 22.25
C ALA A 287 -23.42 20.88 21.69
N ASN A 288 -24.28 21.07 20.68
CA ASN A 288 -25.08 20.04 20.00
C ASN A 288 -25.09 20.26 18.49
N LEU A 289 -25.13 19.19 17.71
CA LEU A 289 -25.36 19.22 16.27
C LEU A 289 -26.88 19.16 15.98
N LEU A 290 -27.48 20.28 15.57
CA LEU A 290 -28.93 20.38 15.40
C LEU A 290 -29.41 19.60 14.18
N GLY A 291 -30.60 18.99 14.26
CA GLY A 291 -31.18 18.18 13.17
C GLY A 291 -30.55 16.80 13.02
N SER A 292 -29.73 16.37 13.98
CA SER A 292 -29.09 15.06 14.02
C SER A 292 -29.66 14.19 15.14
N ASP A 293 -30.14 13.00 14.81
CA ASP A 293 -30.58 11.94 15.74
C ASP A 293 -29.41 11.12 16.31
N LEU A 294 -28.24 11.10 15.64
CA LEU A 294 -27.03 10.41 16.13
C LEU A 294 -26.05 11.33 16.87
N GLY A 295 -26.37 12.62 17.01
CA GLY A 295 -25.52 13.59 17.68
C GLY A 295 -24.32 14.04 16.85
N TRP A 296 -23.22 14.40 17.52
CA TRP A 296 -22.01 14.90 16.87
C TRP A 296 -21.35 13.85 15.97
N PHE A 297 -20.78 14.32 14.87
CA PHE A 297 -19.87 13.49 14.08
C PHE A 297 -18.60 13.17 14.86
N CYS A 298 -17.93 12.08 14.49
CA CYS A 298 -16.68 11.70 15.09
C CYS A 298 -15.79 10.92 14.11
N TYR A 299 -14.48 10.99 14.34
CA TYR A 299 -13.47 10.38 13.47
C TYR A 299 -13.65 10.75 11.98
N GLN A 300 -14.25 11.90 11.72
CA GLN A 300 -14.74 12.36 10.42
C GLN A 300 -13.64 12.57 9.40
N HIS A 301 -13.98 12.45 8.12
CA HIS A 301 -13.09 12.62 6.98
C HIS A 301 -13.66 13.58 5.94
N ASP A 302 -12.78 14.10 5.08
CA ASP A 302 -13.13 14.87 3.88
C ASP A 302 -14.05 16.07 4.14
N ALA A 303 -13.68 16.92 5.08
CA ALA A 303 -14.41 18.16 5.34
C ALA A 303 -14.14 19.19 4.22
N ARG A 304 -15.20 19.67 3.57
CA ARG A 304 -15.15 20.62 2.45
C ARG A 304 -16.13 21.77 2.67
N MET A 305 -15.77 22.98 2.24
CA MET A 305 -16.75 24.06 2.13
C MET A 305 -17.45 24.00 0.78
N LEU A 306 -18.78 23.94 0.80
CA LEU A 306 -19.60 24.14 -0.39
C LEU A 306 -19.79 25.63 -0.69
N ASP A 307 -19.94 26.42 0.36
CA ASP A 307 -20.10 27.88 0.33
C ASP A 307 -19.60 28.48 1.65
N GLU A 308 -19.75 29.79 1.87
CA GLU A 308 -19.25 30.49 3.07
C GLU A 308 -19.82 29.97 4.41
N ARG A 309 -20.90 29.19 4.39
CA ARG A 309 -21.59 28.73 5.60
C ARG A 309 -21.92 27.23 5.58
N THR A 310 -21.68 26.52 4.49
CA THR A 310 -22.12 25.13 4.35
C THR A 310 -20.92 24.20 4.18
N ILE A 311 -20.80 23.24 5.09
CA ILE A 311 -19.75 22.23 5.10
C ILE A 311 -20.32 20.88 4.70
N THR A 312 -19.60 20.11 3.88
CA THR A 312 -19.82 18.67 3.74
C THR A 312 -18.71 17.90 4.41
N LEU A 313 -19.04 16.76 5.02
CA LEU A 313 -18.05 15.83 5.57
C LEU A 313 -18.59 14.40 5.57
N PHE A 314 -17.68 13.44 5.65
CA PHE A 314 -17.99 12.04 5.91
C PHE A 314 -17.80 11.75 7.40
N ASP A 315 -18.87 11.38 8.09
CA ASP A 315 -18.89 11.03 9.50
C ASP A 315 -18.77 9.51 9.65
N ASN A 316 -17.64 9.04 10.18
CA ASN A 316 -17.35 7.61 10.27
C ASN A 316 -18.13 6.92 11.39
N GLY A 317 -18.44 7.63 12.48
CA GLY A 317 -19.13 7.10 13.64
C GLY A 317 -18.30 6.19 14.57
N GLY A 318 -17.00 6.05 14.32
CA GLY A 318 -16.03 5.39 15.21
C GLY A 318 -16.03 3.86 15.21
N GLY A 319 -16.86 3.22 14.37
CA GLY A 319 -17.07 1.78 14.39
C GLY A 319 -17.82 1.30 15.65
N ALA A 320 -18.41 0.10 15.58
CA ALA A 320 -19.12 -0.48 16.70
C ALA A 320 -18.18 -1.28 17.63
N PRO A 321 -18.19 -1.06 18.96
CA PRO A 321 -18.51 0.15 19.72
C PRO A 321 -17.24 0.79 20.34
N ALA A 322 -16.97 2.07 20.02
CA ALA A 322 -15.96 2.88 20.72
C ALA A 322 -16.60 3.74 21.83
N PRO A 323 -15.92 4.01 22.97
CA PRO A 323 -16.45 4.90 24.00
C PRO A 323 -16.63 6.33 23.48
N GLY A 324 -17.79 6.93 23.71
CA GLY A 324 -18.10 8.32 23.36
C GLY A 324 -18.51 8.56 21.90
N CYS A 325 -18.32 7.59 21.00
CA CYS A 325 -18.88 7.61 19.66
C CYS A 325 -19.03 6.18 19.10
N GLY A 326 -20.20 5.84 18.56
CA GLY A 326 -20.50 4.49 18.12
C GLY A 326 -21.83 4.39 17.38
N HIS A 327 -21.92 5.06 16.24
CA HIS A 327 -23.11 5.09 15.39
C HIS A 327 -22.77 4.72 13.94
N ALA A 328 -23.80 4.50 13.12
CA ALA A 328 -23.62 4.24 11.69
C ALA A 328 -22.95 5.43 10.99
N ALA A 329 -22.15 5.13 9.98
CA ALA A 329 -21.49 6.11 9.15
C ALA A 329 -22.51 6.84 8.26
N ARG A 330 -22.23 8.11 7.95
CA ARG A 330 -23.12 8.97 7.17
C ARG A 330 -22.35 10.09 6.48
N ALA A 331 -22.88 10.61 5.39
CA ALA A 331 -22.43 11.87 4.83
C ALA A 331 -23.32 13.00 5.37
N LEU A 332 -22.69 14.08 5.83
CA LEU A 332 -23.38 15.24 6.41
C LEU A 332 -23.16 16.48 5.56
N THR A 333 -24.21 17.25 5.39
CA THR A 333 -24.15 18.66 4.97
C THR A 333 -24.63 19.52 6.12
N ILE A 334 -23.76 20.38 6.62
CA ILE A 334 -23.94 21.16 7.85
C ILE A 334 -23.91 22.64 7.49
N ARG A 335 -24.96 23.37 7.86
CA ARG A 335 -25.01 24.82 7.74
C ARG A 335 -24.64 25.48 9.06
N LEU A 336 -23.74 26.44 8.98
CA LEU A 336 -23.23 27.24 10.10
C LEU A 336 -23.95 28.58 10.18
N ASP A 337 -24.37 28.95 11.38
CA ASP A 337 -24.85 30.30 11.69
C ASP A 337 -23.79 31.05 12.52
N PRO A 338 -23.05 32.01 11.92
CA PRO A 338 -21.99 32.71 12.61
C PRO A 338 -22.49 33.69 13.69
N VAL A 339 -23.78 34.05 13.70
CA VAL A 339 -24.39 34.95 14.68
C VAL A 339 -24.76 34.17 15.93
N THR A 340 -25.55 33.11 15.77
CA THR A 340 -25.98 32.27 16.90
C THR A 340 -24.96 31.22 17.30
N LYS A 341 -23.89 31.05 16.51
CA LYS A 341 -22.83 30.05 16.73
C LYS A 341 -23.38 28.63 16.77
N THR A 342 -24.31 28.33 15.88
CA THR A 342 -24.97 27.02 15.77
C THR A 342 -24.60 26.30 14.48
N ALA A 343 -24.63 24.96 14.54
CA ALA A 343 -24.44 24.07 13.40
C ALA A 343 -25.69 23.21 13.23
N THR A 344 -26.24 23.19 12.02
CA THR A 344 -27.48 22.46 11.69
C THR A 344 -27.24 21.53 10.51
N VAL A 345 -27.54 20.24 10.68
CA VAL A 345 -27.59 19.28 9.58
C VAL A 345 -28.76 19.66 8.68
N VAL A 346 -28.44 20.03 7.44
CA VAL A 346 -29.44 20.37 6.40
C VAL A 346 -29.65 19.22 5.42
N ARG A 347 -28.70 18.28 5.36
CA ARG A 347 -28.82 17.04 4.60
C ARG A 347 -27.97 15.96 5.26
N GLU A 348 -28.52 14.76 5.31
CA GLU A 348 -27.85 13.58 5.82
C GLU A 348 -28.10 12.41 4.85
N LEU A 349 -27.06 11.68 4.51
CA LEU A 349 -27.15 10.48 3.66
C LEU A 349 -26.63 9.29 4.44
N ARG A 350 -27.49 8.26 4.54
CA ARG A 350 -27.19 6.97 5.13
C ARG A 350 -27.31 5.89 4.07
N HIS A 351 -26.60 4.78 4.29
CA HIS A 351 -26.84 3.56 3.55
C HIS A 351 -27.93 2.74 4.25
N GLU A 352 -28.77 2.06 3.48
CA GLU A 352 -29.77 1.11 4.00
C GLU A 352 -29.46 -0.30 3.48
N PRO A 353 -29.19 -1.29 4.36
CA PRO A 353 -29.07 -1.21 5.83
C PRO A 353 -27.84 -0.43 6.30
N ASP A 354 -27.79 -0.02 7.56
CA ASP A 354 -26.70 0.79 8.09
C ASP A 354 -25.29 0.20 7.86
N ILE A 355 -24.33 1.09 7.67
CA ILE A 355 -22.90 0.79 7.55
C ILE A 355 -22.16 1.39 8.73
N TYR A 356 -21.21 0.65 9.30
CA TYR A 356 -20.27 1.13 10.32
C TYR A 356 -18.87 1.16 9.74
N THR A 357 -18.14 2.23 9.97
CA THR A 357 -16.79 2.44 9.40
C THR A 357 -15.81 2.91 10.46
N ALA A 358 -14.53 2.54 10.33
CA ALA A 358 -13.51 2.94 11.29
C ALA A 358 -12.57 4.04 10.77
N PHE A 359 -12.28 4.08 9.47
CA PHE A 359 -11.30 5.00 8.88
C PHE A 359 -11.48 5.21 7.38
N GLY A 360 -11.08 6.38 6.87
CA GLY A 360 -11.18 6.72 5.46
C GLY A 360 -12.58 7.16 5.04
N GLY A 361 -12.84 7.13 3.74
CA GLY A 361 -14.08 7.59 3.14
C GLY A 361 -14.06 9.07 2.77
N ASN A 362 -15.06 9.46 1.98
CA ASN A 362 -15.26 10.83 1.51
C ASN A 362 -16.71 11.07 1.09
N ALA A 363 -17.12 12.34 1.11
CA ALA A 363 -18.44 12.80 0.69
C ALA A 363 -18.27 13.88 -0.39
N LEU A 364 -18.18 13.44 -1.65
CA LEU A 364 -17.88 14.30 -2.79
C LEU A 364 -19.18 14.83 -3.41
N THR A 365 -19.38 16.15 -3.40
CA THR A 365 -20.43 16.80 -4.19
C THR A 365 -20.02 16.85 -5.66
N LEU A 366 -20.91 16.40 -6.54
CA LEU A 366 -20.68 16.30 -7.98
C LEU A 366 -21.27 17.51 -8.74
N PRO A 367 -20.82 17.79 -9.99
CA PRO A 367 -21.28 18.95 -10.75
C PRO A 367 -22.79 18.99 -11.02
N ASN A 368 -23.47 17.84 -11.02
CA ASN A 368 -24.93 17.74 -11.20
C ASN A 368 -25.72 17.89 -9.88
N GLY A 369 -25.05 18.15 -8.75
CA GLY A 369 -25.67 18.29 -7.43
C GLY A 369 -25.85 16.97 -6.66
N ASP A 370 -25.53 15.84 -7.27
CA ASP A 370 -25.50 14.54 -6.60
C ASP A 370 -24.32 14.47 -5.62
N GLN A 371 -24.37 13.49 -4.71
CA GLN A 371 -23.30 13.29 -3.74
C GLN A 371 -22.80 11.85 -3.79
N LEU A 372 -21.51 11.69 -4.08
CA LEU A 372 -20.80 10.42 -4.07
C LEU A 372 -20.20 10.17 -2.69
N VAL A 373 -20.65 9.11 -2.03
CA VAL A 373 -20.22 8.71 -0.69
C VAL A 373 -19.39 7.44 -0.80
N SER A 374 -18.09 7.55 -0.52
CA SER A 374 -17.22 6.39 -0.34
C SER A 374 -17.33 5.91 1.09
N TRP A 375 -17.83 4.69 1.28
CA TRP A 375 -18.07 4.10 2.60
C TRP A 375 -16.80 3.47 3.18
N ALA A 376 -15.69 4.22 3.11
CA ALA A 376 -14.49 3.95 3.88
C ALA A 376 -14.00 2.49 3.77
N ASP A 377 -13.87 1.79 4.90
CA ASP A 377 -13.35 0.43 5.01
C ASP A 377 -14.36 -0.68 4.65
N THR A 378 -15.40 -0.38 3.86
CA THR A 378 -16.44 -1.36 3.47
C THR A 378 -16.44 -1.74 1.99
N LYS A 379 -15.39 -1.35 1.26
CA LYS A 379 -15.16 -1.71 -0.16
C LYS A 379 -16.31 -1.28 -1.09
N ARG A 380 -16.98 -0.15 -0.82
CA ARG A 380 -18.09 0.33 -1.65
C ARG A 380 -18.17 1.84 -1.75
N VAL A 381 -18.89 2.29 -2.77
CA VAL A 381 -19.21 3.70 -3.02
C VAL A 381 -20.63 3.80 -3.55
N THR A 382 -21.41 4.76 -3.02
CA THR A 382 -22.79 5.02 -3.44
C THR A 382 -22.91 6.45 -3.92
N GLU A 383 -23.58 6.67 -5.03
CA GLU A 383 -24.01 7.99 -5.45
C GLU A 383 -25.48 8.20 -5.11
N PHE A 384 -25.76 9.30 -4.43
CA PHE A 384 -27.10 9.72 -4.09
C PHE A 384 -27.53 10.90 -4.95
N ASP A 385 -28.75 10.82 -5.48
CA ASP A 385 -29.38 11.92 -6.20
C ASP A 385 -29.58 13.13 -5.28
N THR A 386 -29.96 14.28 -5.84
CA THR A 386 -30.28 15.51 -5.08
C THR A 386 -31.39 15.34 -4.02
N ASN A 387 -32.21 14.29 -4.09
CA ASN A 387 -33.24 13.98 -3.09
C ASN A 387 -32.75 13.00 -2.02
N GLY A 388 -31.49 12.57 -2.07
CA GLY A 388 -30.91 11.60 -1.14
C GLY A 388 -31.28 10.15 -1.43
N ARG A 389 -31.74 9.83 -2.65
CA ARG A 389 -32.01 8.45 -3.07
C ARG A 389 -30.78 7.85 -3.75
N PRO A 390 -30.40 6.59 -3.48
CA PRO A 390 -29.26 5.98 -4.15
C PRO A 390 -29.55 5.81 -5.64
N ALA A 391 -28.72 6.41 -6.49
CA ALA A 391 -28.80 6.35 -7.94
C ALA A 391 -27.85 5.28 -8.53
N PHE A 392 -26.76 5.01 -7.83
CA PHE A 392 -25.71 4.10 -8.26
C PHE A 392 -24.91 3.59 -7.06
N GLU A 393 -24.47 2.34 -7.10
CA GLU A 393 -23.55 1.77 -6.12
C GLU A 393 -22.59 0.77 -6.77
N LEU A 394 -21.30 0.92 -6.44
CA LEU A 394 -20.24 0.02 -6.89
C LEU A 394 -19.54 -0.61 -5.69
N GLY A 395 -19.38 -1.93 -5.75
CA GLY A 395 -18.54 -2.69 -4.86
C GLY A 395 -17.13 -2.89 -5.43
N PHE A 396 -16.14 -3.03 -4.56
CA PHE A 396 -14.76 -3.36 -4.88
C PHE A 396 -14.37 -4.69 -4.22
N GLY A 397 -13.48 -5.45 -4.86
CA GLY A 397 -12.92 -6.68 -4.28
C GLY A 397 -11.97 -6.41 -3.11
N GLU A 398 -11.44 -5.19 -2.99
CA GLU A 398 -10.53 -4.77 -1.92
C GLU A 398 -10.78 -3.36 -1.41
N LEU A 399 -10.23 -3.04 -0.24
CA LEU A 399 -10.38 -1.75 0.43
C LEU A 399 -9.69 -0.63 -0.33
N THR A 400 -10.35 0.53 -0.42
CA THR A 400 -9.79 1.77 -0.95
C THR A 400 -9.99 2.88 0.09
N TYR A 401 -9.03 3.81 0.18
CA TYR A 401 -9.10 4.90 1.17
C TYR A 401 -10.20 5.92 0.85
N ARG A 402 -10.32 6.28 -0.43
CA ARG A 402 -11.33 7.20 -0.99
C ARG A 402 -11.69 6.75 -2.41
N VAL A 403 -12.82 7.27 -2.90
CA VAL A 403 -13.25 7.12 -4.29
C VAL A 403 -13.73 8.47 -4.82
N TYR A 404 -13.30 8.80 -6.03
CA TYR A 404 -13.68 10.04 -6.71
C TYR A 404 -14.41 9.73 -8.02
N ARG A 405 -15.23 10.66 -8.47
CA ARG A 405 -15.85 10.62 -9.80
C ARG A 405 -15.45 11.85 -10.60
N SER A 406 -15.01 11.63 -11.84
CA SER A 406 -14.60 12.71 -12.74
C SER A 406 -14.67 12.28 -14.21
N GLU A 407 -14.83 13.26 -15.09
CA GLU A 407 -14.57 13.06 -16.52
C GLU A 407 -13.07 12.83 -16.75
N TRP A 408 -12.74 11.97 -17.70
CA TRP A 408 -11.37 11.74 -18.12
C TRP A 408 -11.29 11.25 -19.55
N HIS A 409 -10.34 11.79 -20.31
CA HIS A 409 -10.01 11.33 -21.64
C HIS A 409 -8.55 10.89 -21.66
N GLY A 410 -8.33 9.60 -21.92
CA GLY A 410 -7.01 9.00 -21.96
C GLY A 410 -6.59 8.68 -23.39
N TYR A 411 -5.35 9.06 -23.74
CA TYR A 411 -4.75 8.90 -25.05
C TYR A 411 -3.40 8.16 -24.92
N PRO A 412 -3.37 6.84 -24.64
CA PRO A 412 -2.10 6.14 -24.52
C PRO A 412 -1.29 6.23 -25.82
N LEU A 413 0.02 6.51 -25.70
CA LEU A 413 0.90 6.62 -26.88
C LEU A 413 1.34 5.25 -27.42
N SER A 414 1.34 4.22 -26.58
CA SER A 414 1.60 2.85 -27.02
C SER A 414 0.42 2.33 -27.84
N PRO A 415 0.67 1.48 -28.86
CA PRO A 415 -0.43 0.79 -29.52
C PRO A 415 -1.18 -0.15 -28.56
N PRO A 416 -2.37 -0.63 -28.94
CA PRO A 416 -3.06 -1.70 -28.22
C PRO A 416 -2.17 -2.93 -28.05
N ASP A 417 -2.43 -3.70 -27.01
CA ASP A 417 -1.81 -4.99 -26.79
C ASP A 417 -2.72 -6.08 -27.38
N ALA A 418 -2.18 -6.88 -28.31
CA ALA A 418 -2.92 -7.91 -29.01
C ALA A 418 -2.16 -9.24 -29.01
N VAL A 419 -2.82 -10.33 -28.62
CA VAL A 419 -2.22 -11.65 -28.45
C VAL A 419 -3.11 -12.72 -29.07
N ILE A 420 -2.51 -13.63 -29.84
CA ILE A 420 -3.22 -14.81 -30.36
C ILE A 420 -3.33 -15.87 -29.25
N ASP A 421 -4.56 -16.30 -28.95
CA ASP A 421 -4.90 -17.39 -28.03
C ASP A 421 -5.82 -18.40 -28.75
N GLY A 422 -5.22 -19.48 -29.25
CA GLY A 422 -5.93 -20.47 -30.07
C GLY A 422 -6.44 -19.88 -31.39
N SER A 423 -7.74 -19.98 -31.63
CA SER A 423 -8.43 -19.41 -32.81
C SER A 423 -8.98 -17.99 -32.56
N GLN A 424 -8.52 -17.31 -31.51
CA GLN A 424 -8.96 -15.98 -31.14
C GLN A 424 -7.76 -15.03 -30.97
N VAL A 425 -8.00 -13.74 -31.14
CA VAL A 425 -7.10 -12.67 -30.70
C VAL A 425 -7.72 -11.96 -29.51
N GLN A 426 -6.95 -11.83 -28.44
CA GLN A 426 -7.29 -11.06 -27.25
C GLN A 426 -6.65 -9.68 -27.39
N VAL A 427 -7.46 -8.63 -27.30
CA VAL A 427 -7.00 -7.25 -27.44
C VAL A 427 -7.45 -6.37 -26.27
N SER A 428 -6.54 -5.54 -25.76
CA SER A 428 -6.84 -4.46 -24.82
C SER A 428 -6.00 -3.22 -25.10
N TRP A 429 -6.41 -2.07 -24.57
CA TRP A 429 -5.63 -0.83 -24.66
C TRP A 429 -5.78 -0.02 -23.38
N ASN A 430 -4.80 -0.17 -22.49
CA ASN A 430 -4.87 0.33 -21.11
C ASN A 430 -5.01 1.85 -21.05
N GLY A 431 -6.21 2.34 -20.73
CA GLY A 431 -6.53 3.76 -20.61
C GLY A 431 -6.99 4.46 -21.90
N ALA A 432 -7.11 3.77 -23.02
CA ALA A 432 -7.67 4.38 -24.23
C ALA A 432 -9.20 4.52 -24.09
N THR A 433 -9.68 5.74 -23.84
CA THR A 433 -11.10 6.01 -23.55
C THR A 433 -11.95 6.15 -24.82
N GLU A 434 -11.32 6.35 -25.98
CA GLU A 434 -12.02 6.59 -27.26
C GLU A 434 -12.43 5.31 -28.00
N VAL A 435 -11.93 4.15 -27.57
CA VAL A 435 -12.15 2.88 -28.29
C VAL A 435 -13.59 2.41 -28.14
N ALA A 436 -14.35 2.42 -29.23
CA ALA A 436 -15.70 1.87 -29.27
C ALA A 436 -15.75 0.48 -29.96
N LYS A 437 -14.92 0.29 -30.99
CA LYS A 437 -14.90 -0.95 -31.79
C LYS A 437 -13.48 -1.35 -32.17
N TRP A 438 -13.31 -2.63 -32.50
CA TRP A 438 -12.09 -3.24 -32.99
C TRP A 438 -12.32 -3.78 -34.40
N GLN A 439 -11.51 -3.38 -35.36
CA GLN A 439 -11.47 -3.98 -36.68
C GLN A 439 -10.37 -5.05 -36.73
N LEU A 440 -10.74 -6.29 -37.06
CA LEU A 440 -9.78 -7.35 -37.31
C LEU A 440 -9.12 -7.13 -38.67
N LEU A 441 -7.80 -7.30 -38.70
CA LEU A 441 -6.99 -7.24 -39.91
C LEU A 441 -6.23 -8.55 -40.06
N GLY A 442 -6.06 -9.02 -41.29
CA GLY A 442 -5.18 -10.15 -41.58
C GLY A 442 -4.64 -10.18 -42.99
N GLY A 443 -3.57 -10.93 -43.17
CA GLY A 443 -2.86 -10.98 -44.45
C GLY A 443 -1.63 -11.89 -44.44
N PRO A 444 -0.95 -12.02 -45.59
CA PRO A 444 0.23 -12.87 -45.72
C PRO A 444 1.48 -12.29 -45.04
N SER A 445 1.54 -10.98 -44.83
CA SER A 445 2.65 -10.26 -44.18
C SER A 445 2.13 -9.03 -43.42
N ARG A 446 3.00 -8.39 -42.63
CA ARG A 446 2.66 -7.18 -41.84
C ARG A 446 2.28 -5.98 -42.73
N ASP A 447 2.85 -5.91 -43.93
CA ASP A 447 2.63 -4.81 -44.87
C ASP A 447 1.42 -5.03 -45.78
N ALA A 448 0.89 -6.26 -45.84
CA ALA A 448 -0.21 -6.65 -46.72
C ALA A 448 -1.47 -7.08 -45.93
N LEU A 449 -1.83 -6.31 -44.90
CA LEU A 449 -3.01 -6.58 -44.09
C LEU A 449 -4.28 -5.99 -44.71
N ARG A 450 -5.38 -6.73 -44.66
CA ARG A 450 -6.72 -6.30 -45.09
C ARG A 450 -7.72 -6.51 -43.98
N GLU A 451 -8.81 -5.76 -44.00
CA GLU A 451 -9.92 -5.95 -43.08
C GLU A 451 -10.55 -7.34 -43.26
N ILE A 452 -10.79 -8.01 -42.14
CA ILE A 452 -11.45 -9.30 -42.06
C ILE A 452 -12.76 -9.12 -41.31
N GLY A 453 -13.87 -9.30 -42.01
CA GLY A 453 -15.20 -9.10 -41.43
C GLY A 453 -15.46 -7.64 -41.00
N GLY A 454 -16.59 -7.42 -40.33
CA GLY A 454 -16.95 -6.09 -39.82
C GLY A 454 -16.36 -5.80 -38.43
N PRO A 455 -16.40 -4.53 -37.98
CA PRO A 455 -15.94 -4.14 -36.66
C PRO A 455 -16.69 -4.83 -35.52
N VAL A 456 -15.94 -5.23 -34.48
CA VAL A 456 -16.46 -5.86 -33.26
C VAL A 456 -16.52 -4.81 -32.15
N ALA A 457 -17.66 -4.68 -31.47
CA ALA A 457 -17.78 -3.76 -30.33
C ALA A 457 -16.82 -4.12 -29.19
N LYS A 458 -16.18 -3.11 -28.59
CA LYS A 458 -15.36 -3.29 -27.38
C LYS A 458 -16.22 -3.84 -26.25
N ARG A 459 -15.74 -4.88 -25.58
CA ARG A 459 -16.38 -5.48 -24.40
C ARG A 459 -15.39 -5.53 -23.25
N GLY A 460 -15.75 -4.96 -22.11
CA GLY A 460 -14.88 -4.90 -20.93
C GLY A 460 -13.51 -4.26 -21.21
N PHE A 461 -12.50 -4.64 -20.44
CA PHE A 461 -11.11 -4.22 -20.67
C PHE A 461 -10.46 -4.97 -21.84
N GLU A 462 -10.62 -6.30 -21.89
CA GLU A 462 -10.07 -7.19 -22.91
C GLU A 462 -11.20 -7.77 -23.78
N THR A 463 -11.10 -7.57 -25.10
CA THR A 463 -12.06 -8.08 -26.08
C THR A 463 -11.47 -9.28 -26.81
N SER A 464 -12.25 -10.36 -26.90
CA SER A 464 -11.91 -11.53 -27.70
C SER A 464 -12.54 -11.45 -29.09
N ILE A 465 -11.75 -11.68 -30.13
CA ILE A 465 -12.18 -11.65 -31.54
C ILE A 465 -11.75 -12.96 -32.21
N ALA A 466 -12.69 -13.61 -32.90
CA ALA A 466 -12.40 -14.84 -33.64
C ALA A 466 -11.50 -14.56 -34.86
N VAL A 467 -10.48 -15.39 -35.06
CA VAL A 467 -9.54 -15.31 -36.18
C VAL A 467 -9.87 -16.41 -37.19
N PRO A 468 -10.11 -16.09 -38.48
CA PRO A 468 -10.34 -17.12 -39.49
C PRO A 468 -9.16 -18.09 -39.64
N PRO A 469 -9.42 -19.39 -39.84
CA PRO A 469 -8.37 -20.37 -40.09
C PRO A 469 -7.48 -19.97 -41.27
N GLY A 470 -6.16 -20.21 -41.15
CA GLY A 470 -5.20 -19.91 -42.20
C GLY A 470 -4.71 -18.46 -42.27
N THR A 471 -5.20 -17.58 -41.39
CA THR A 471 -4.69 -16.20 -41.29
C THR A 471 -3.25 -16.21 -40.77
N ARG A 472 -2.28 -15.80 -41.61
CA ARG A 472 -0.84 -15.86 -41.28
C ARG A 472 -0.40 -14.76 -40.33
N VAL A 473 -0.76 -13.51 -40.63
CA VAL A 473 -0.53 -12.35 -39.77
C VAL A 473 -1.87 -11.81 -39.35
N VAL A 474 -2.06 -11.64 -38.04
CA VAL A 474 -3.26 -11.06 -37.43
C VAL A 474 -2.88 -9.70 -36.86
N ALA A 475 -3.74 -8.71 -37.07
CA ALA A 475 -3.63 -7.41 -36.42
C ALA A 475 -5.02 -6.90 -36.06
N VAL A 476 -5.08 -5.88 -35.22
CA VAL A 476 -6.31 -5.21 -34.80
C VAL A 476 -6.13 -3.71 -34.95
N GLN A 477 -7.21 -3.04 -35.32
CA GLN A 477 -7.29 -1.58 -35.41
C GLN A 477 -8.40 -1.09 -34.48
N ALA A 478 -8.05 -0.22 -33.53
CA ALA A 478 -9.01 0.48 -32.69
C ALA A 478 -9.76 1.53 -33.52
N LEU A 479 -11.08 1.56 -33.36
CA LEU A 479 -11.98 2.52 -33.98
C LEU A 479 -12.75 3.30 -32.90
N ASP A 480 -13.02 4.57 -33.18
CA ASP A 480 -13.90 5.40 -32.36
C ASP A 480 -15.40 5.03 -32.55
N ALA A 481 -16.29 5.76 -31.85
CA ALA A 481 -17.73 5.56 -31.92
C ALA A 481 -18.32 5.74 -33.34
N TYR A 482 -17.65 6.52 -34.19
CA TYR A 482 -18.05 6.81 -35.57
C TYR A 482 -17.41 5.83 -36.59
N GLY A 483 -16.58 4.90 -36.13
CA GLY A 483 -15.88 3.93 -36.97
C GLY A 483 -14.58 4.45 -37.59
N LYS A 484 -14.08 5.59 -37.14
CA LYS A 484 -12.80 6.15 -37.63
C LYS A 484 -11.63 5.48 -36.91
N PRO A 485 -10.54 5.13 -37.64
CA PRO A 485 -9.31 4.62 -37.02
C PRO A 485 -8.68 5.62 -36.05
N LEU A 486 -8.37 5.14 -34.83
CA LEU A 486 -7.63 5.91 -33.83
C LEU A 486 -6.13 5.91 -34.13
N SER A 487 -5.49 7.05 -33.86
CA SER A 487 -4.02 7.20 -33.97
C SER A 487 -3.31 6.23 -33.03
N ASN A 488 -2.23 5.59 -33.48
CA ASN A 488 -1.55 4.48 -32.78
C ASN A 488 -2.44 3.26 -32.46
N GLY A 489 -3.71 3.25 -32.89
CA GLY A 489 -4.67 2.19 -32.57
C GLY A 489 -4.45 0.86 -33.28
N ARG A 490 -3.35 0.69 -34.03
CA ARG A 490 -3.05 -0.54 -34.77
C ARG A 490 -2.01 -1.38 -34.05
N ALA A 491 -2.31 -2.64 -33.84
CA ALA A 491 -1.39 -3.60 -33.22
C ALA A 491 -1.34 -4.91 -34.01
N VAL A 492 -0.14 -5.41 -34.32
CA VAL A 492 0.04 -6.76 -34.85
C VAL A 492 0.03 -7.73 -33.68
N ALA A 493 -0.85 -8.74 -33.74
CA ALA A 493 -1.00 -9.69 -32.65
C ALA A 493 0.26 -10.55 -32.51
N GLY A 494 0.80 -10.60 -31.29
CA GLY A 494 1.94 -11.44 -30.94
C GLY A 494 1.52 -12.82 -30.43
N SER A 495 2.51 -13.66 -30.13
CA SER A 495 2.31 -14.86 -29.32
C SER A 495 2.18 -14.46 -27.85
N ALA A 496 1.37 -15.19 -27.08
CA ALA A 496 1.17 -14.90 -25.66
C ALA A 496 2.52 -14.90 -24.91
N PRO A 497 2.89 -13.81 -24.20
CA PRO A 497 4.13 -13.80 -23.45
C PRO A 497 4.09 -14.86 -22.34
N HIS A 498 5.15 -15.66 -22.21
CA HIS A 498 5.33 -16.50 -21.02
C HIS A 498 5.56 -15.57 -19.82
N SER A 499 4.67 -15.63 -18.83
CA SER A 499 4.69 -14.70 -17.69
C SER A 499 5.96 -14.88 -16.85
N THR A 500 6.94 -13.99 -17.05
CA THR A 500 8.13 -13.87 -16.19
C THR A 500 7.86 -13.05 -14.92
N ALA A 501 6.70 -12.38 -14.84
CA ALA A 501 6.31 -11.47 -13.75
C ALA A 501 5.88 -12.18 -12.44
N PHE A 502 5.90 -13.51 -12.36
CA PHE A 502 5.51 -14.25 -11.14
C PHE A 502 6.60 -14.24 -10.05
N ILE A 503 7.80 -13.81 -10.39
CA ILE A 503 9.01 -13.96 -9.58
C ILE A 503 9.20 -12.83 -8.54
N PRO A 504 9.01 -11.52 -8.85
CA PRO A 504 9.34 -10.45 -7.90
C PRO A 504 8.40 -10.36 -6.69
N VAL A 505 7.10 -10.61 -6.87
CA VAL A 505 6.08 -10.43 -5.81
C VAL A 505 6.17 -11.52 -4.74
N ILE A 506 6.43 -12.77 -5.13
CA ILE A 506 6.63 -13.86 -4.17
C ILE A 506 7.96 -13.68 -3.44
N ILE A 507 9.01 -13.22 -4.14
CA ILE A 507 10.27 -12.87 -3.52
C ILE A 507 10.08 -11.74 -2.50
N GLY A 508 9.35 -10.68 -2.84
CA GLY A 508 9.02 -9.58 -1.91
C GLY A 508 8.29 -10.08 -0.66
N ASN A 509 7.17 -10.79 -0.81
CA ASN A 509 6.37 -11.28 0.31
C ASN A 509 7.09 -12.34 1.16
N VAL A 510 7.86 -13.24 0.54
CA VAL A 510 8.66 -14.24 1.27
C VAL A 510 9.83 -13.57 1.98
N LEU A 511 10.48 -12.59 1.36
CA LEU A 511 11.52 -11.80 2.01
C LEU A 511 10.94 -10.97 3.15
N ASP A 512 9.79 -10.32 2.98
CA ASP A 512 9.12 -9.55 4.03
C ASP A 512 8.68 -10.45 5.19
N VAL A 513 8.10 -11.63 4.92
CA VAL A 513 7.73 -12.58 5.98
C VAL A 513 8.98 -13.12 6.69
N LEU A 514 10.07 -13.39 5.97
CA LEU A 514 11.34 -13.80 6.57
C LEU A 514 12.08 -12.64 7.28
N PHE A 515 11.90 -11.40 6.82
CA PHE A 515 12.54 -10.17 7.30
C PHE A 515 11.74 -9.45 8.40
N TYR A 516 10.45 -9.72 8.56
CA TYR A 516 9.68 -9.25 9.71
C TYR A 516 9.59 -10.37 10.76
N GLY A 517 9.43 -11.63 10.34
CA GLY A 517 9.40 -12.79 11.24
C GLY A 517 10.74 -13.06 11.95
N SER A 518 11.87 -12.66 11.38
CA SER A 518 13.20 -12.87 12.00
C SER A 518 13.65 -11.76 12.95
N PHE A 519 12.99 -10.60 12.95
CA PHE A 519 13.52 -9.35 13.51
C PHE A 519 12.77 -8.80 14.71
N GLY A 520 12.14 -9.68 15.47
CA GLY A 520 11.51 -9.37 16.75
C GLY A 520 12.45 -8.89 17.86
N LEU A 521 13.16 -7.78 17.61
CA LEU A 521 14.05 -7.10 18.53
C LEU A 521 13.22 -6.28 19.52
N PRO A 522 13.39 -6.51 20.82
CA PRO A 522 12.94 -5.58 21.84
C PRO A 522 13.61 -4.23 21.61
N LEU A 523 12.88 -3.13 21.85
CA LEU A 523 13.37 -1.75 21.69
C LEU A 523 14.73 -1.54 22.41
N ALA A 524 14.89 -2.10 23.62
CA ALA A 524 16.12 -2.05 24.41
C ALA A 524 17.36 -2.63 23.67
N THR A 525 17.17 -3.60 22.79
CA THR A 525 18.25 -4.33 22.12
C THR A 525 18.63 -3.68 20.79
N ALA A 526 17.66 -3.11 20.07
CA ALA A 526 17.93 -2.25 18.92
C ALA A 526 18.78 -1.04 19.33
N LEU A 527 18.52 -0.51 20.53
CA LEU A 527 19.28 0.58 21.15
C LEU A 527 20.73 0.16 21.50
N LEU A 528 20.93 -1.05 22.04
CA LEU A 528 22.26 -1.55 22.40
C LEU A 528 23.12 -1.85 21.18
N VAL A 529 22.53 -2.40 20.09
CA VAL A 529 23.22 -2.57 18.81
C VAL A 529 23.58 -1.22 18.19
N GLY A 530 22.68 -0.24 18.27
CA GLY A 530 22.96 1.15 17.88
C GLY A 530 24.13 1.76 18.67
N LEU A 531 24.20 1.50 19.98
CA LEU A 531 25.27 1.96 20.87
C LEU A 531 26.63 1.33 20.50
N VAL A 532 26.66 0.03 20.21
CA VAL A 532 27.88 -0.70 19.80
C VAL A 532 28.38 -0.23 18.44
N ILE A 533 27.48 -0.07 17.46
CA ILE A 533 27.83 0.45 16.13
C ILE A 533 28.32 1.90 16.25
N GLY A 534 27.64 2.73 17.04
CA GLY A 534 28.05 4.10 17.32
C GLY A 534 29.43 4.19 17.97
N ALA A 535 29.71 3.32 18.96
CA ALA A 535 31.01 3.24 19.62
C ALA A 535 32.11 2.78 18.66
N LEU A 536 31.85 1.77 17.82
CA LEU A 536 32.79 1.31 16.79
C LEU A 536 33.09 2.42 15.78
N VAL A 537 32.08 3.17 15.34
CA VAL A 537 32.26 4.32 14.45
C VAL A 537 33.04 5.44 15.13
N ALA A 538 32.82 5.68 16.42
CA ALA A 538 33.58 6.66 17.21
C ALA A 538 35.05 6.26 17.35
N VAL A 539 35.35 4.99 17.63
CA VAL A 539 36.71 4.44 17.67
C VAL A 539 37.40 4.56 16.32
N VAL A 540 36.71 4.17 15.23
CA VAL A 540 37.24 4.32 13.86
C VAL A 540 37.51 5.79 13.52
N ARG A 541 36.69 6.73 13.99
CA ARG A 541 36.89 8.17 13.77
C ARG A 541 38.02 8.76 14.62
N LEU A 542 38.19 8.30 15.85
CA LEU A 542 39.32 8.65 16.72
C LEU A 542 40.66 8.18 16.11
N ILE A 543 40.68 6.95 15.57
CA ILE A 543 41.84 6.42 14.83
C ILE A 543 42.14 7.27 13.59
N ARG A 544 41.10 7.80 12.92
CA ARG A 544 41.22 8.68 11.74
C ARG A 544 41.44 10.17 12.06
N ARG A 545 41.68 10.55 13.33
CA ARG A 545 41.85 11.95 13.81
C ARG A 545 40.73 12.91 13.38
N ALA A 546 39.50 12.42 13.20
CA ALA A 546 38.34 13.26 12.91
C ALA A 546 37.73 13.80 14.22
N GLY A 547 37.44 15.11 14.29
CA GLY A 547 37.12 15.83 15.54
C GLY A 547 35.99 15.20 16.40
N PRO A 548 36.14 15.17 17.74
CA PRO A 548 35.33 14.34 18.65
C PRO A 548 33.88 14.80 18.86
N ARG A 549 33.51 16.01 18.43
CA ARG A 549 32.21 16.65 18.76
C ARG A 549 30.99 15.86 18.24
N LYS A 550 31.07 15.26 17.05
CA LYS A 550 29.94 14.50 16.46
C LYS A 550 29.72 13.11 17.10
N ALA A 551 30.76 12.50 17.67
CA ALA A 551 30.65 11.25 18.41
C ALA A 551 30.04 11.47 19.80
N ALA A 552 30.34 12.61 20.43
CA ALA A 552 29.75 13.00 21.71
C ALA A 552 28.22 13.20 21.62
N TYR A 553 27.72 13.81 20.55
CA TYR A 553 26.26 13.96 20.33
C TYR A 553 25.56 12.60 20.15
N GLY A 554 26.19 11.65 19.45
CA GLY A 554 25.67 10.29 19.28
C GLY A 554 25.60 9.53 20.61
N MET A 555 26.63 9.64 21.45
CA MET A 555 26.61 9.01 22.77
C MET A 555 25.59 9.65 23.72
N ALA A 556 25.48 10.99 23.72
CA ALA A 556 24.51 11.70 24.56
C ALA A 556 23.05 11.33 24.22
N GLY A 557 22.73 11.18 22.93
CA GLY A 557 21.40 10.74 22.49
C GLY A 557 21.06 9.31 22.93
N VAL A 558 22.04 8.41 22.93
CA VAL A 558 21.84 7.02 23.36
C VAL A 558 21.77 6.90 24.88
N THR A 559 22.59 7.66 25.63
CA THR A 559 22.49 7.71 27.11
C THR A 559 21.15 8.27 27.56
N LEU A 560 20.64 9.30 26.88
CA LEU A 560 19.31 9.87 27.17
C LEU A 560 18.20 8.85 26.91
N GLN A 561 18.27 8.11 25.80
CA GLN A 561 17.33 7.02 25.49
C GLN A 561 17.40 5.86 26.49
N LEU A 562 18.59 5.50 26.98
CA LEU A 562 18.77 4.46 28.01
C LEU A 562 18.14 4.87 29.34
N THR A 563 18.27 6.14 29.69
CA THR A 563 17.73 6.72 30.92
C THR A 563 16.19 6.78 30.86
N LEU A 564 15.66 7.15 29.69
CA LEU A 564 14.23 7.16 29.44
C LEU A 564 13.64 5.74 29.41
N ALA A 565 14.29 4.74 28.81
CA ALA A 565 13.79 3.36 28.82
C ALA A 565 13.65 2.76 30.24
N ASN A 566 14.51 3.17 31.18
CA ASN A 566 14.47 2.74 32.58
C ASN A 566 13.38 3.44 33.41
N LEU A 567 12.99 4.67 33.07
CA LEU A 567 11.96 5.45 33.78
C LEU A 567 10.52 4.96 33.49
N VAL A 568 10.35 4.03 32.54
CA VAL A 568 9.10 3.76 31.83
C VAL A 568 8.55 2.36 32.11
N GLY A 569 9.19 1.60 33.01
CA GLY A 569 8.65 0.32 33.48
C GLY A 569 8.78 -0.86 32.51
N GLY A 570 9.66 -0.78 31.51
CA GLY A 570 10.25 -1.97 30.86
C GLY A 570 9.27 -3.00 30.29
N VAL A 571 8.18 -2.58 29.62
CA VAL A 571 7.17 -3.50 29.07
C VAL A 571 7.63 -4.15 27.75
N ALA A 572 8.79 -4.81 27.76
CA ALA A 572 9.28 -5.61 26.65
C ALA A 572 8.53 -6.95 26.51
N GLN A 573 7.77 -7.36 27.53
CA GLN A 573 7.23 -8.72 27.70
C GLN A 573 6.18 -9.11 26.65
N GLY A 574 5.36 -8.16 26.17
CA GLY A 574 4.34 -8.39 25.14
C GLY A 574 4.89 -8.68 23.72
N PHE A 575 6.16 -8.36 23.46
CA PHE A 575 6.78 -8.49 22.13
C PHE A 575 7.42 -9.86 21.88
N TYR A 576 7.69 -10.67 22.91
CA TYR A 576 8.39 -11.95 22.74
C TYR A 576 7.50 -13.12 22.29
N PRO A 577 6.26 -13.28 22.77
CA PRO A 577 5.45 -14.46 22.47
C PRO A 577 5.14 -14.65 20.97
N PRO A 578 4.60 -13.66 20.22
CA PRO A 578 4.27 -13.83 18.80
C PRO A 578 5.46 -14.29 17.95
N LEU A 579 6.65 -13.79 18.27
CA LEU A 579 7.89 -14.07 17.54
C LEU A 579 8.53 -15.41 17.93
N LEU A 580 8.27 -15.91 19.15
CA LEU A 580 8.66 -17.26 19.55
C LEU A 580 7.76 -18.32 18.88
N TYR A 581 6.47 -18.03 18.68
CA TYR A 581 5.57 -18.90 17.92
C TYR A 581 6.03 -19.11 16.47
N LEU A 582 6.51 -18.06 15.80
CA LEU A 582 7.08 -18.21 14.45
C LEU A 582 8.30 -19.14 14.42
N ASN A 583 9.18 -19.05 15.42
CA ASN A 583 10.32 -19.96 15.54
C ASN A 583 9.90 -21.41 15.86
N LEU A 584 8.65 -21.67 16.28
CA LEU A 584 8.06 -23.01 16.43
C LEU A 584 7.43 -23.52 15.13
N VAL A 585 6.72 -22.66 14.40
CA VAL A 585 5.99 -23.04 13.18
C VAL A 585 6.93 -23.31 12.01
N TYR A 586 7.92 -22.44 11.76
CA TYR A 586 8.82 -22.61 10.61
C TYR A 586 9.66 -23.90 10.61
N PRO A 587 10.33 -24.32 11.70
CA PRO A 587 11.08 -25.59 11.67
C PRO A 587 10.18 -26.78 11.40
N VAL A 588 8.95 -26.79 11.95
CA VAL A 588 7.97 -27.85 11.68
C VAL A 588 7.57 -27.85 10.21
N ALA A 589 7.32 -26.68 9.61
CA ALA A 589 7.00 -26.57 8.20
C ALA A 589 8.15 -27.07 7.30
N PHE A 590 9.40 -26.64 7.55
CA PHE A 590 10.57 -27.13 6.81
C PHE A 590 10.81 -28.63 7.00
N LEU A 591 10.61 -29.14 8.22
CA LEU A 591 10.73 -30.55 8.56
C LEU A 591 9.72 -31.40 7.79
N VAL A 592 8.42 -31.08 7.92
CA VAL A 592 7.33 -31.80 7.25
C VAL A 592 7.52 -31.75 5.74
N ALA A 593 7.81 -30.58 5.18
CA ALA A 593 8.07 -30.40 3.75
C ALA A 593 9.25 -31.27 3.26
N ASN A 594 10.34 -31.34 4.03
CA ASN A 594 11.46 -32.20 3.72
C ASN A 594 11.12 -33.69 3.82
N LEU A 595 10.30 -34.11 4.78
CA LEU A 595 9.89 -35.51 4.98
C LEU A 595 8.93 -35.99 3.88
N VAL A 596 7.95 -35.16 3.52
CA VAL A 596 6.95 -35.41 2.46
C VAL A 596 7.56 -35.35 1.04
N GLY A 597 8.85 -34.99 0.92
CA GLY A 597 9.55 -34.94 -0.37
C GLY A 597 9.24 -33.69 -1.20
N TRP A 598 8.74 -32.64 -0.54
CA TRP A 598 8.43 -31.33 -1.11
C TRP A 598 9.21 -30.23 -0.39
N PRO A 599 10.57 -30.21 -0.48
CA PRO A 599 11.38 -29.23 0.24
C PRO A 599 10.96 -27.80 -0.09
N LEU A 600 10.65 -26.99 0.93
CA LEU A 600 10.22 -25.58 0.76
C LEU A 600 11.25 -24.78 -0.05
N VAL A 601 12.55 -25.04 0.15
CA VAL A 601 13.63 -24.41 -0.62
C VAL A 601 13.51 -24.72 -2.12
N GLY A 602 13.09 -25.94 -2.47
CA GLY A 602 12.86 -26.34 -3.86
C GLY A 602 11.62 -25.70 -4.46
N ILE A 603 10.55 -25.56 -3.67
CA ILE A 603 9.33 -24.83 -4.08
C ILE A 603 9.69 -23.36 -4.36
N VAL A 604 10.38 -22.70 -3.43
CA VAL A 604 10.84 -21.31 -3.59
C VAL A 604 11.77 -21.19 -4.79
N ALA A 605 12.78 -22.06 -4.93
CA ALA A 605 13.70 -22.02 -6.07
C ALA A 605 12.99 -22.27 -7.42
N GLY A 606 12.00 -23.16 -7.45
CA GLY A 606 11.18 -23.44 -8.61
C GLY A 606 10.32 -22.26 -9.04
N LEU A 607 9.75 -21.54 -8.06
CA LEU A 607 9.02 -20.29 -8.28
C LEU A 607 9.97 -19.18 -8.75
N VAL A 608 11.10 -18.98 -8.08
CA VAL A 608 12.09 -17.93 -8.38
C VAL A 608 12.73 -18.09 -9.77
N THR A 609 12.93 -19.33 -10.22
CA THR A 609 13.57 -19.60 -11.52
C THR A 609 12.57 -19.71 -12.67
N GLY A 610 11.26 -19.62 -12.41
CA GLY A 610 10.21 -19.82 -13.41
C GLY A 610 10.12 -21.26 -13.95
N ARG A 611 10.82 -22.22 -13.33
CA ARG A 611 10.90 -23.62 -13.77
C ARG A 611 9.89 -24.53 -13.06
N GLY A 612 9.00 -23.97 -12.23
CA GLY A 612 7.95 -24.70 -11.52
C GLY A 612 8.52 -25.87 -10.70
N THR A 613 7.96 -27.06 -10.84
CA THR A 613 8.41 -28.28 -10.14
C THR A 613 9.43 -29.12 -10.93
N ALA A 614 10.01 -28.59 -12.02
CA ALA A 614 10.93 -29.33 -12.89
C ALA A 614 12.15 -29.90 -12.14
N TRP A 615 12.57 -29.26 -11.05
CA TRP A 615 13.62 -29.75 -10.16
C TRP A 615 13.32 -31.12 -9.54
N ARG A 616 12.04 -31.53 -9.43
CA ARG A 616 11.66 -32.86 -8.94
C ARG A 616 12.12 -33.99 -9.87
N ARG A 617 12.32 -33.69 -11.15
CA ARG A 617 12.85 -34.65 -12.14
C ARG A 617 14.37 -34.81 -12.05
N SER A 618 15.05 -33.97 -11.27
CA SER A 618 16.49 -34.01 -11.07
C SER A 618 16.82 -34.54 -9.67
N PRO A 619 17.34 -35.78 -9.56
CA PRO A 619 17.77 -36.34 -8.27
C PRO A 619 18.80 -35.45 -7.56
N THR A 620 19.68 -34.81 -8.35
CA THR A 620 20.73 -33.91 -7.86
C THR A 620 20.16 -32.65 -7.22
N LEU A 621 19.17 -32.00 -7.85
CA LEU A 621 18.52 -30.81 -7.28
C LEU A 621 17.62 -31.16 -6.10
N MET A 622 16.87 -32.27 -6.18
CA MET A 622 16.03 -32.74 -5.08
C MET A 622 16.85 -32.98 -3.80
N ARG A 623 18.00 -33.64 -3.90
CA ARG A 623 18.91 -33.85 -2.76
C ARG A 623 19.43 -32.53 -2.19
N ALA A 624 19.83 -31.60 -3.06
CA ALA A 624 20.34 -30.30 -2.65
C ALA A 624 19.28 -29.43 -1.96
N PHE A 625 18.04 -29.45 -2.43
CA PHE A 625 16.94 -28.70 -1.80
C PHE A 625 16.49 -29.29 -0.48
N ARG A 626 16.47 -30.62 -0.32
CA ARG A 626 16.22 -31.26 0.99
C ARG A 626 17.34 -30.94 1.97
N LEU A 627 18.59 -31.01 1.53
CA LEU A 627 19.75 -30.64 2.35
C LEU A 627 19.69 -29.17 2.78
N ALA A 628 19.34 -28.26 1.87
CA ALA A 628 19.12 -26.86 2.20
C ALA A 628 17.96 -26.68 3.20
N GLY A 629 16.84 -27.38 3.02
CA GLY A 629 15.73 -27.38 3.97
C GLY A 629 16.17 -27.82 5.38
N TRP A 630 17.11 -28.76 5.49
CA TRP A 630 17.66 -29.19 6.78
C TRP A 630 18.52 -28.11 7.45
N TYR A 631 19.21 -27.25 6.68
CA TYR A 631 19.89 -26.08 7.24
C TYR A 631 18.89 -25.12 7.91
N TRP A 632 17.72 -24.92 7.29
CA TRP A 632 16.65 -24.08 7.86
C TRP A 632 16.01 -24.71 9.09
N VAL A 633 15.77 -26.03 9.11
CA VAL A 633 15.36 -26.74 10.34
C VAL A 633 16.39 -26.54 11.45
N GLY A 634 17.68 -26.70 11.14
CA GLY A 634 18.77 -26.49 12.09
C GLY A 634 18.85 -25.04 12.61
N TYR A 635 18.72 -24.06 11.72
CA TYR A 635 18.68 -22.63 12.06
C TYR A 635 17.60 -22.33 13.11
N PHE A 636 16.37 -22.76 12.87
CA PHE A 636 15.26 -22.52 13.80
C PHE A 636 15.36 -23.38 15.06
N ALA A 637 15.87 -24.61 14.98
CA ALA A 637 16.09 -25.46 16.14
C ALA A 637 17.12 -24.86 17.10
N VAL A 638 18.23 -24.32 16.59
CA VAL A 638 19.22 -23.61 17.41
C VAL A 638 18.59 -22.40 18.09
N LYS A 639 17.76 -21.64 17.37
CA LYS A 639 17.01 -20.51 17.97
C LYS A 639 16.10 -20.98 19.10
N LEU A 640 15.33 -22.04 18.91
CA LEU A 640 14.43 -22.57 19.93
C LEU A 640 15.18 -23.10 21.16
N VAL A 641 16.22 -23.90 20.96
CA VAL A 641 17.02 -24.48 22.05
C VAL A 641 17.65 -23.40 22.93
N VAL A 642 18.06 -22.28 22.32
CA VAL A 642 18.66 -21.16 23.06
C VAL A 642 17.58 -20.26 23.67
N GLN A 643 16.52 -19.92 22.92
CA GLN A 643 15.56 -18.88 23.32
C GLN A 643 14.43 -19.40 24.22
N LEU A 644 13.93 -20.63 23.99
CA LEU A 644 12.78 -21.17 24.74
C LEU A 644 13.08 -21.35 26.23
N PRO A 645 14.25 -21.89 26.65
CA PRO A 645 14.57 -21.99 28.09
C PRO A 645 14.69 -20.61 28.75
N LEU A 646 15.27 -19.63 28.06
CA LEU A 646 15.41 -18.26 28.56
C LEU A 646 14.06 -17.55 28.69
N PHE A 647 13.14 -17.82 27.76
CA PHE A 647 11.76 -17.34 27.82
C PHE A 647 10.98 -17.97 28.98
N LEU A 648 11.05 -19.30 29.13
CA LEU A 648 10.38 -20.03 30.22
C LEU A 648 10.94 -19.66 31.60
N ALA A 649 12.23 -19.36 31.68
CA ALA A 649 12.89 -18.85 32.88
C ALA A 649 12.63 -17.36 33.15
N GLN A 650 11.82 -16.69 32.32
CA GLN A 650 11.57 -15.24 32.37
C GLN A 650 12.85 -14.38 32.39
N ASN A 651 13.95 -14.89 31.81
CA ASN A 651 15.24 -14.20 31.75
C ASN A 651 15.30 -13.33 30.49
N TRP A 652 14.61 -12.19 30.54
CA TRP A 652 14.40 -11.30 29.40
C TRP A 652 15.70 -10.70 28.84
N ALA A 653 16.68 -10.42 29.71
CA ALA A 653 17.98 -9.86 29.30
C ALA A 653 18.80 -10.87 28.50
N ALA A 654 18.92 -12.11 28.99
CA ALA A 654 19.60 -13.17 28.26
C ALA A 654 18.86 -13.54 26.98
N LEU A 655 17.52 -13.55 26.99
CA LEU A 655 16.69 -13.81 25.82
C LEU A 655 16.91 -12.76 24.72
N ALA A 656 17.03 -11.48 25.09
CA ALA A 656 17.34 -10.40 24.16
C ALA A 656 18.71 -10.58 23.48
N VAL A 657 19.75 -10.93 24.25
CA VAL A 657 21.09 -11.20 23.72
C VAL A 657 21.07 -12.43 22.81
N ALA A 658 20.42 -13.51 23.24
CA ALA A 658 20.26 -14.72 22.46
C ALA A 658 19.57 -14.45 21.11
N LYS A 659 18.53 -13.62 21.08
CA LYS A 659 17.85 -13.23 19.83
C LYS A 659 18.79 -12.55 18.84
N VAL A 660 19.64 -11.62 19.27
CA VAL A 660 20.59 -10.93 18.38
C VAL A 660 21.64 -11.90 17.83
N LEU A 661 22.26 -12.68 18.72
CA LEU A 661 23.32 -13.61 18.34
C LEU A 661 22.81 -14.71 17.40
N THR A 662 21.56 -15.14 17.58
CA THR A 662 20.93 -16.16 16.74
C THR A 662 20.13 -15.58 15.55
N ALA A 663 20.09 -14.26 15.38
CA ALA A 663 19.43 -13.60 14.24
C ALA A 663 20.38 -13.52 13.02
N TRP A 664 21.11 -12.41 12.87
CA TRP A 664 21.90 -12.14 11.66
C TRP A 664 23.05 -13.13 11.42
N PRO A 665 23.91 -13.45 12.42
CA PRO A 665 25.07 -14.31 12.15
C PRO A 665 24.64 -15.70 11.69
N LEU A 666 23.67 -16.28 12.41
CA LEU A 666 23.16 -17.61 12.11
C LEU A 666 22.36 -17.63 10.79
N PHE A 667 21.64 -16.56 10.47
CA PHE A 667 20.90 -16.43 9.20
C PHE A 667 21.84 -16.33 8.01
N VAL A 668 22.90 -15.51 8.11
CA VAL A 668 23.93 -15.38 7.07
C VAL A 668 24.63 -16.71 6.82
N VAL A 669 24.91 -17.48 7.87
CA VAL A 669 25.46 -18.84 7.72
C VAL A 669 24.46 -19.75 7.00
N CYS A 670 23.20 -19.78 7.43
CA CYS A 670 22.17 -20.64 6.85
C CYS A 670 21.91 -20.34 5.36
N ILE A 671 21.82 -19.06 4.98
CA ILE A 671 21.61 -18.66 3.58
C ILE A 671 22.85 -18.95 2.74
N SER A 672 24.06 -18.74 3.27
CA SER A 672 25.32 -19.03 2.56
C SER A 672 25.44 -20.53 2.26
N LEU A 673 25.15 -21.38 3.24
CA LEU A 673 25.12 -22.83 3.06
C LEU A 673 24.08 -23.25 2.02
N THR A 674 22.88 -22.66 2.08
CA THR A 674 21.81 -22.87 1.09
C THR A 674 22.29 -22.54 -0.33
N VAL A 675 22.87 -21.35 -0.52
CA VAL A 675 23.33 -20.87 -1.82
C VAL A 675 24.47 -21.74 -2.36
N VAL A 676 25.46 -22.09 -1.53
CA VAL A 676 26.59 -22.92 -1.95
C VAL A 676 26.12 -24.32 -2.37
N THR A 677 25.27 -24.95 -1.56
CA THR A 677 24.74 -26.30 -1.83
C THR A 677 23.91 -26.34 -3.10
N VAL A 678 23.01 -25.37 -3.29
CA VAL A 678 22.18 -25.29 -4.51
C VAL A 678 23.03 -24.97 -5.75
N ARG A 679 23.96 -24.01 -5.68
CA ARG A 679 24.84 -23.66 -6.81
C ARG A 679 25.71 -24.84 -7.25
N ARG A 680 26.23 -25.63 -6.32
CA ARG A 680 27.01 -26.85 -6.63
C ARG A 680 26.15 -27.88 -7.36
N ALA A 681 24.91 -28.09 -6.91
CA ALA A 681 23.98 -29.04 -7.53
C ALA A 681 23.56 -28.62 -8.94
N VAL A 682 23.29 -27.33 -9.17
CA VAL A 682 22.99 -26.78 -10.50
C VAL A 682 24.18 -26.96 -11.45
N ARG A 683 25.41 -26.67 -11.00
CA ARG A 683 26.63 -26.86 -11.80
C ARG A 683 26.89 -28.33 -12.13
N ALA A 684 26.67 -29.23 -11.18
CA ALA A 684 26.80 -30.67 -11.40
C ALA A 684 25.79 -31.18 -12.44
N GLN A 685 24.54 -30.70 -12.38
CA GLN A 685 23.51 -31.03 -13.37
C GLN A 685 23.84 -30.52 -14.78
N ALA A 686 24.39 -29.30 -14.89
CA ALA A 686 24.82 -28.75 -16.18
C ALA A 686 25.96 -29.57 -16.81
N ARG A 687 26.89 -30.09 -16.00
CA ARG A 687 28.00 -30.93 -16.49
C ARG A 687 27.54 -32.30 -16.98
N THR A 688 26.54 -32.90 -16.34
CA THR A 688 25.94 -34.16 -16.79
C THR A 688 25.10 -34.01 -18.05
N ALA A 689 24.52 -32.82 -18.28
CA ALA A 689 23.75 -32.52 -19.50
C ALA A 689 24.64 -32.17 -20.71
N GLY A 690 25.85 -31.63 -20.48
CA GLY A 690 26.82 -31.32 -21.53
C GLY A 690 27.73 -32.49 -21.95
N GLY A 691 27.61 -33.66 -21.32
CA GLY A 691 28.45 -34.85 -21.60
C GLY A 691 27.86 -35.84 -22.61
N SER A 692 26.65 -35.61 -23.12
CA SER A 692 26.02 -36.43 -24.15
C SER A 692 26.04 -35.71 -25.51
N SER A 693 27.16 -35.80 -26.22
CA SER A 693 27.20 -35.48 -27.65
C SER A 693 26.53 -36.60 -28.46
N PRO A 694 25.71 -36.32 -29.48
CA PRO A 694 25.26 -37.32 -30.44
C PRO A 694 26.40 -37.75 -31.38
N PRO A 695 26.30 -38.89 -32.09
CA PRO A 695 27.41 -39.44 -32.85
C PRO A 695 27.77 -38.53 -34.05
N SER A 696 29.06 -38.50 -34.32
CA SER A 696 29.71 -37.88 -35.46
C SER A 696 29.04 -38.23 -36.80
N SER A 697 28.53 -37.21 -37.49
CA SER A 697 28.31 -37.23 -38.94
C SER A 697 29.03 -36.02 -39.58
N VAL A 698 30.07 -36.37 -40.33
CA VAL A 698 30.71 -35.73 -41.48
C VAL A 698 30.00 -34.48 -42.05
N LEU A 699 30.68 -33.31 -42.06
CA LEU A 699 31.07 -32.56 -43.28
C LEU A 699 31.72 -31.18 -43.01
N SER A 700 32.85 -31.00 -43.69
CA SER A 700 33.53 -29.77 -44.20
C SER A 700 34.11 -28.72 -43.24
N SER A 701 35.45 -28.64 -43.27
CA SER A 701 36.31 -27.57 -42.78
C SER A 701 36.16 -26.26 -43.60
N PRO A 702 36.32 -25.07 -43.00
CA PRO A 702 36.54 -23.82 -43.74
C PRO A 702 38.05 -23.61 -44.04
N PRO A 703 38.42 -22.85 -45.10
CA PRO A 703 39.82 -22.65 -45.49
C PRO A 703 40.54 -21.64 -44.58
N GLU A 704 41.85 -21.83 -44.43
CA GLU A 704 42.78 -20.96 -43.68
C GLU A 704 42.89 -19.55 -44.29
N PRO A 705 43.10 -18.52 -43.45
CA PRO A 705 43.43 -17.17 -43.93
C PRO A 705 44.91 -17.05 -44.31
N SER A 706 45.17 -16.54 -45.51
CA SER A 706 46.49 -16.18 -46.04
C SER A 706 47.09 -14.97 -45.31
N GLU A 707 48.38 -15.04 -45.00
CA GLU A 707 49.20 -13.98 -44.41
C GLU A 707 49.23 -12.68 -45.24
N PRO A 708 49.29 -11.48 -44.60
CA PRO A 708 49.59 -10.24 -45.30
C PRO A 708 51.10 -10.02 -45.43
N GLY A 709 51.58 -9.82 -46.67
CA GLY A 709 52.92 -9.33 -46.96
C GLY A 709 53.09 -7.83 -46.68
N PRO A 710 54.33 -7.32 -46.61
CA PRO A 710 54.62 -5.95 -46.16
C PRO A 710 54.53 -4.97 -47.33
N VAL A 711 53.97 -3.78 -47.10
CA VAL A 711 54.13 -2.63 -48.01
C VAL A 711 54.43 -1.36 -47.21
N GLU A 712 55.37 -0.62 -47.78
CA GLU A 712 56.21 0.47 -47.28
C GLU A 712 55.52 1.79 -46.92
N GLU A 713 56.26 2.59 -46.15
CA GLU A 713 56.04 4.02 -45.88
C GLU A 713 56.04 4.86 -47.16
N GLU A 714 55.16 5.87 -47.22
CA GLU A 714 55.54 7.15 -47.84
C GLU A 714 54.83 8.33 -47.16
N SER A 715 55.65 9.32 -46.79
CA SER A 715 55.25 10.60 -46.22
C SER A 715 54.38 11.43 -47.17
N LEU A 716 53.57 12.35 -46.65
CA LEU A 716 53.54 13.75 -47.09
C LEU A 716 52.62 14.62 -46.22
N THR A 717 53.20 15.75 -45.83
CA THR A 717 52.71 16.95 -45.15
C THR A 717 51.56 17.69 -45.85
N ALA A 718 50.77 18.48 -45.09
CA ALA A 718 50.54 19.96 -45.24
C ALA A 718 49.19 20.41 -44.57
N PRO A 719 48.79 21.71 -44.53
CA PRO A 719 48.96 22.54 -43.33
C PRO A 719 47.71 23.37 -42.91
N VAL A 720 47.87 24.08 -41.79
CA VAL A 720 47.02 25.17 -41.27
C VAL A 720 47.08 26.43 -42.14
N PRO A 721 46.05 27.30 -42.13
CA PRO A 721 46.29 28.74 -42.07
C PRO A 721 45.47 29.49 -41.00
N GLN A 722 46.07 30.58 -40.51
CA GLN A 722 45.63 31.48 -39.44
C GLN A 722 44.74 32.64 -39.93
N GLY A 723 43.94 33.19 -39.00
CA GLY A 723 44.07 34.62 -38.61
C GLY A 723 43.05 35.64 -39.13
N SER A 724 42.15 36.06 -38.23
CA SER A 724 41.90 37.47 -37.83
C SER A 724 41.13 37.50 -36.52
#